data_AF-A0AAW3WXT1-F1
#
_entry.id   AF-A0AAW3WXT1-F1
#
_cell.length_a   1.000
_cell.length_b   1.000
_cell.length_c   1.000
_cell.angle_alpha   90.00
_cell.angle_beta   90.00
_cell.angle_gamma   90.00
#
_symmetry.space_group_name_H-M   'P 1'
#
loop_
_entity.id
_entity.type
_entity.pdbx_description
1 polymer ?
#
loop_
_entity_poly.entity_id
_entity_poly.type
_entity_poly.pdbx_seq_one_letter_code
_entity_poly.pdbx_strand_id
1 'polypeptide(L)'
;MVNLKKLLITAALTSFFASHPSYAADSYLVYNTNNVAVFQVRFFDVGDGPFMPDYPQPIESTWDLNYQQKAKILDAMRYWAEVITPRPDQLPAIINVGTFDEVNAAGSSESVTDGVITITQLQGALNGIDTGELTFGSHGQFIMGKMDFDHIPYVPAQLPRSGKTDLVSVAVHELAHGLGISNMATDWAGEGTFTPAFDTDMPFGSWTAHLRDDNGNPARPGQVILCEGCNNAWDPQGFDVRLDKGYFAGKHVDEVLAGAMPGIPVRMLADDGSVDDNYMSHIELKNSMMSHQNYRNYTTFMEAELALLQDMDYQIDRRNFFGFSLYGDGQTLVNRHGYFLRNKQGDGYITEQYNTATLGVGLHVYGSNNHISQQADLLTQGAGGAGIRIDGQNNTLNVEPGTRVYADGMNGRGVMFAYGKNHNLIQRGDVQALGANGVALSFDFGNNLLGNDVDYRGSWIHYVGGEAATLLPELQGALVNNADISGRVAAKGAAMYISQNALVNHINLLNGAQLEGNIYSDYNQLDDHGQQRLTQFTFGRLANLQGQATDQADPSFRFNYRGNIEGIDNLALSTRGGITSLNGHHQIYSMSIAPGSTLAGNSDYTLNPAGRFVNDGILAPGNSLGQIEVTGLYQQGENGQLLLEVDGRGGHDTLQVNGHAEFNGQLTFAPQPDWYATDWRLDSGEMLKATSHSGEFRTVNGLLSSPTLTLQATPQGEDRWQLAMLRADNAYSQYAQDNNAWQVGQALDHIVSGAGADIQSLYSTLDFSAIDGGSISSALQQLSPAAYSAMFASSLNREQQITRIVSGSHPSNTPEQQVAGEWHSFAIPFGGGFWQQRQGSQVGYDASSYGIVFGADKRSEQNSDWVYGFHGAVSGQSVTVKSPENASGKTTAFDLGIQARYAADRQAGMYLFGNGRFGIEDSRLDRSISVETYQASQHASWTGLAGSVAAGGGYRWALNDQWSAGPVAALNYTTLHRPSVTEAGNDSSRLALGSSTYDSLRSSIGVNSSWDLPLSSGAAIAADLQLTWDHELLDGDVSQEASFANYRTASFSNQNQVTGRDSMGVKAGVRYQINRDVELGLGVESDLFRSGYDSVAGNLSATWRF
;
A
#
# COMPACT_ATOMS: atom_id res chain seq x y z
N MET A 1 56.58 48.03 38.63
CA MET A 1 57.19 49.35 38.34
C MET A 1 57.26 49.48 36.83
N VAL A 2 56.31 50.11 36.13
CA VAL A 2 55.94 51.55 36.13
C VAL A 2 57.02 52.39 35.43
N ASN A 3 56.86 52.67 34.13
CA ASN A 3 56.44 53.99 33.59
C ASN A 3 56.56 53.97 32.04
N LEU A 4 55.54 54.17 31.20
CA LEU A 4 54.53 55.25 31.07
C LEU A 4 54.98 56.40 30.14
N LYS A 5 54.48 56.33 28.89
CA LYS A 5 53.82 57.39 28.09
C LYS A 5 54.61 58.56 27.45
N LYS A 6 54.18 58.79 26.18
CA LYS A 6 53.75 60.06 25.53
C LYS A 6 54.84 60.94 24.90
N LEU A 7 54.65 61.66 23.78
CA LEU A 7 53.58 61.87 22.77
C LEU A 7 54.15 62.88 21.72
N LEU A 8 53.56 62.94 20.51
CA LEU A 8 53.43 64.11 19.57
C LEU A 8 54.10 64.04 18.17
N ILE A 9 53.33 63.51 17.21
CA ILE A 9 52.77 64.12 15.97
C ILE A 9 53.57 65.23 15.22
N THR A 10 53.67 65.02 13.90
CA THR A 10 53.71 65.97 12.73
C THR A 10 55.01 66.68 12.34
N ALA A 11 55.62 66.25 11.22
CA ALA A 11 55.50 66.87 9.89
C ALA A 11 56.78 66.68 9.03
N ALA A 12 56.57 66.45 7.73
CA ALA A 12 57.51 66.55 6.61
C ALA A 12 58.51 65.39 6.38
N LEU A 13 58.05 64.38 5.64
CA LEU A 13 58.78 63.89 4.46
C LEU A 13 57.81 63.14 3.54
N THR A 14 57.00 63.91 2.81
CA THR A 14 56.42 63.49 1.55
C THR A 14 57.49 63.58 0.48
N SER A 15 57.73 62.47 -0.21
CA SER A 15 58.18 62.29 -1.61
C SER A 15 59.28 61.23 -1.74
N PHE A 16 58.85 59.99 -2.02
CA PHE A 16 59.25 59.18 -3.18
C PHE A 16 58.62 57.78 -3.04
N PHE A 17 57.94 57.34 -4.11
CA PHE A 17 57.13 56.12 -4.28
C PHE A 17 55.71 56.14 -3.69
N ALA A 18 54.77 56.68 -4.48
CA ALA A 18 53.37 56.29 -4.38
C ALA A 18 53.20 54.92 -5.06
N SER A 19 53.29 53.85 -4.29
CA SER A 19 52.54 52.62 -4.59
C SER A 19 51.20 52.78 -3.88
N HIS A 20 50.11 52.98 -4.60
CA HIS A 20 48.77 52.76 -4.04
C HIS A 20 48.64 51.26 -3.82
N PRO A 21 48.60 50.73 -2.58
CA PRO A 21 48.19 49.35 -2.42
C PRO A 21 46.66 49.36 -2.59
N SER A 22 46.22 48.99 -3.79
CA SER A 22 44.84 48.60 -4.05
C SER A 22 44.54 47.39 -3.16
N TYR A 23 43.58 47.55 -2.25
CA TYR A 23 43.09 46.45 -1.44
C TYR A 23 41.62 46.29 -1.81
N ALA A 24 41.27 45.18 -2.47
CA ALA A 24 39.88 44.74 -2.57
C ALA A 24 39.21 44.78 -1.18
N ALA A 25 38.03 45.40 -1.07
CA ALA A 25 37.33 45.54 0.20
C ALA A 25 36.98 44.19 0.84
N ASP A 26 36.63 43.19 0.02
CA ASP A 26 36.26 41.85 0.47
C ASP A 26 37.01 40.75 -0.29
N SER A 27 37.49 39.73 0.43
CA SER A 27 38.07 38.52 -0.18
C SER A 27 37.57 37.24 0.49
N TYR A 28 37.21 36.24 -0.34
CA TYR A 28 36.62 34.98 0.09
C TYR A 28 37.35 33.79 -0.52
N LEU A 29 37.55 32.75 0.28
CA LEU A 29 38.05 31.46 -0.20
C LEU A 29 36.89 30.56 -0.59
N VAL A 30 37.00 29.94 -1.77
CA VAL A 30 36.05 28.94 -2.28
C VAL A 30 36.74 27.60 -2.31
N TYR A 31 36.10 26.60 -1.71
CA TYR A 31 36.65 25.26 -1.51
C TYR A 31 35.94 24.24 -2.40
N ASN A 32 36.67 23.24 -2.86
CA ASN A 32 36.08 22.06 -3.49
C ASN A 32 35.52 21.07 -2.46
N THR A 33 34.95 19.96 -2.94
CA THR A 33 34.36 18.88 -2.13
C THR A 33 35.36 18.16 -1.22
N ASN A 34 36.66 18.27 -1.50
CA ASN A 34 37.76 17.74 -0.68
C ASN A 34 38.31 18.79 0.32
N ASN A 35 37.63 19.93 0.47
CA ASN A 35 38.00 21.04 1.36
C ASN A 35 39.37 21.67 1.01
N VAL A 36 39.75 21.67 -0.27
CA VAL A 36 40.90 22.40 -0.81
C VAL A 36 40.42 23.75 -1.34
N ALA A 37 41.08 24.84 -0.95
CA ALA A 37 40.78 26.17 -1.48
C ALA A 37 41.20 26.24 -2.95
N VAL A 38 40.22 26.29 -3.86
CA VAL A 38 40.44 26.36 -5.31
C VAL A 38 40.56 27.81 -5.76
N PHE A 39 39.66 28.68 -5.29
CA PHE A 39 39.65 30.08 -5.67
C PHE A 39 39.77 31.02 -4.46
N GLN A 40 40.47 32.13 -4.65
CA GLN A 40 40.37 33.32 -3.82
C GLN A 40 39.66 34.39 -4.63
N VAL A 41 38.39 34.65 -4.31
CA VAL A 41 37.57 35.66 -4.99
C VAL A 41 37.77 37.00 -4.28
N ARG A 42 38.06 38.05 -5.03
CA ARG A 42 38.27 39.42 -4.53
C ARG A 42 37.27 40.35 -5.19
N PHE A 43 36.42 40.99 -4.39
CA PHE A 43 35.45 41.96 -4.87
C PHE A 43 36.01 43.37 -4.74
N PHE A 44 35.93 44.13 -5.82
CA PHE A 44 36.35 45.52 -5.89
C PHE A 44 35.08 46.37 -5.92
N ASP A 45 34.84 47.12 -4.86
CA ASP A 45 33.75 48.10 -4.77
C ASP A 45 34.25 49.47 -5.30
N VAL A 46 33.34 50.44 -5.41
CA VAL A 46 33.68 51.79 -5.92
C VAL A 46 34.77 52.43 -5.06
N GLY A 47 35.94 52.69 -5.66
CA GLY A 47 37.09 53.31 -5.00
C GLY A 47 38.19 52.35 -4.54
N ASP A 48 38.06 51.04 -4.76
CA ASP A 48 39.10 50.03 -4.43
C ASP A 48 40.26 49.97 -5.45
N GLY A 49 40.15 50.74 -6.54
CA GLY A 49 41.13 50.83 -7.62
C GLY A 49 40.89 49.83 -8.75
N PRO A 50 41.82 49.75 -9.72
CA PRO A 50 41.62 48.96 -10.92
C PRO A 50 41.83 47.47 -10.70
N PHE A 51 41.04 46.65 -11.38
CA PHE A 51 41.01 45.19 -11.16
C PHE A 51 41.09 44.34 -12.43
N MET A 52 40.85 44.93 -13.60
CA MET A 52 40.83 44.28 -14.92
C MET A 52 41.49 45.20 -15.98
N PRO A 53 42.27 44.65 -16.93
CA PRO A 53 42.86 45.43 -18.01
C PRO A 53 41.77 45.97 -18.95
N ASP A 54 41.99 47.17 -19.49
CA ASP A 54 41.25 47.75 -20.62
C ASP A 54 42.13 48.79 -21.33
N TYR A 55 41.86 49.06 -22.61
CA TYR A 55 42.65 49.96 -23.44
C TYR A 55 41.89 51.27 -23.73
N PRO A 56 42.43 52.46 -23.38
CA PRO A 56 43.80 52.72 -22.91
C PRO A 56 43.96 52.83 -21.38
N GLN A 57 42.91 52.62 -20.57
CA GLN A 57 42.97 52.74 -19.11
C GLN A 57 42.37 51.50 -18.43
N PRO A 58 42.98 50.98 -17.35
CA PRO A 58 42.40 49.88 -16.58
C PRO A 58 41.00 50.18 -16.02
N ILE A 59 40.18 49.14 -15.86
CA ILE A 59 38.80 49.27 -15.37
C ILE A 59 38.76 49.34 -13.84
N GLU A 60 38.01 50.32 -13.33
CA GLU A 60 37.61 50.45 -11.92
C GLU A 60 36.10 50.24 -11.76
N SER A 61 35.67 49.71 -10.61
CA SER A 61 34.25 49.45 -10.36
C SER A 61 33.41 50.73 -10.35
N THR A 62 32.29 50.75 -11.09
CA THR A 62 31.41 51.94 -11.18
C THR A 62 30.18 51.87 -10.27
N TRP A 63 29.87 50.71 -9.68
CA TRP A 63 28.80 50.53 -8.70
C TRP A 63 29.03 49.32 -7.77
N ASP A 64 28.42 49.29 -6.59
CA ASP A 64 28.69 48.22 -5.61
C ASP A 64 27.73 47.03 -5.74
N LEU A 65 28.27 45.81 -5.70
CA LEU A 65 27.48 44.59 -5.60
C LEU A 65 26.91 44.45 -4.19
N ASN A 66 25.62 44.14 -4.07
CA ASN A 66 25.02 43.85 -2.78
C ASN A 66 25.43 42.45 -2.25
N TYR A 67 25.16 42.19 -0.97
CA TYR A 67 25.50 40.92 -0.31
C TYR A 67 24.99 39.69 -1.05
N GLN A 68 23.76 39.71 -1.56
CA GLN A 68 23.15 38.58 -2.26
C GLN A 68 23.80 38.34 -3.62
N GLN A 69 24.16 39.40 -4.35
CA GLN A 69 24.86 39.30 -5.62
C GLN A 69 26.28 38.73 -5.42
N LYS A 70 27.03 39.25 -4.43
CA LYS A 70 28.33 38.70 -4.05
C LYS A 70 28.21 37.20 -3.68
N ALA A 71 27.19 36.82 -2.90
CA ALA A 71 26.96 35.42 -2.53
C ALA A 71 26.70 34.50 -3.74
N LYS A 72 25.87 34.94 -4.69
CA LYS A 72 25.60 34.21 -5.95
C LYS A 72 26.84 34.03 -6.81
N ILE A 73 27.67 35.06 -6.90
CA ILE A 73 28.96 34.96 -7.60
C ILE A 73 29.85 33.92 -6.91
N LEU A 74 29.88 33.88 -5.58
CA LEU A 74 30.60 32.83 -4.87
C LEU A 74 30.02 31.43 -5.14
N ASP A 75 28.71 31.28 -5.33
CA ASP A 75 28.08 30.02 -5.73
C ASP A 75 28.49 29.58 -7.15
N ALA A 76 28.61 30.52 -8.10
CA ALA A 76 29.17 30.25 -9.43
C ALA A 76 30.62 29.73 -9.34
N MET A 77 31.43 30.32 -8.46
CA MET A 77 32.80 29.85 -8.24
C MET A 77 32.84 28.48 -7.56
N ARG A 78 31.87 28.16 -6.68
CA ARG A 78 31.73 26.82 -6.08
C ARG A 78 31.41 25.76 -7.12
N TYR A 79 30.58 26.08 -8.11
CA TYR A 79 30.33 25.18 -9.24
C TYR A 79 31.63 24.82 -9.96
N TRP A 80 32.43 25.82 -10.35
CA TRP A 80 33.72 25.56 -10.99
C TRP A 80 34.70 24.79 -10.10
N ALA A 81 34.71 25.08 -8.79
CA ALA A 81 35.55 24.36 -7.83
C ALA A 81 35.11 22.91 -7.62
N GLU A 82 33.84 22.59 -7.88
CA GLU A 82 33.31 21.23 -7.86
C GLU A 82 33.63 20.48 -9.16
N VAL A 83 33.52 21.15 -10.31
CA VAL A 83 33.74 20.56 -11.65
C VAL A 83 35.21 20.29 -11.94
N ILE A 84 36.08 21.28 -11.70
CA ILE A 84 37.50 21.19 -12.03
C ILE A 84 38.26 20.67 -10.81
N THR A 85 39.02 19.60 -10.99
CA THR A 85 40.00 19.15 -10.00
C THR A 85 41.35 19.79 -10.32
N PRO A 86 41.74 20.88 -9.64
CA PRO A 86 42.99 21.55 -9.95
C PRO A 86 44.20 20.68 -9.59
N ARG A 87 45.30 20.88 -10.30
CA ARG A 87 46.59 20.29 -9.92
C ARG A 87 47.17 21.03 -8.69
N PRO A 88 47.95 20.34 -7.84
CA PRO A 88 48.59 20.97 -6.68
C PRO A 88 49.55 22.12 -7.07
N ASP A 89 49.96 22.90 -6.08
CA ASP A 89 51.10 23.86 -6.09
C ASP A 89 50.82 25.35 -6.39
N GLN A 90 49.79 25.70 -7.18
CA GLN A 90 49.48 27.11 -7.56
C GLN A 90 48.09 27.60 -7.11
N LEU A 91 47.53 26.98 -6.06
CA LEU A 91 46.22 27.31 -5.51
C LEU A 91 46.32 28.09 -4.18
N PRO A 92 45.31 28.92 -3.84
CA PRO A 92 44.09 29.18 -4.60
C PRO A 92 44.33 30.14 -5.79
N ALA A 93 43.70 29.84 -6.93
CA ALA A 93 43.67 30.75 -8.07
C ALA A 93 42.88 32.01 -7.70
N ILE A 94 43.49 33.18 -7.91
CA ILE A 94 42.92 34.48 -7.53
C ILE A 94 42.02 35.00 -8.66
N ILE A 95 40.76 35.30 -8.34
CA ILE A 95 39.77 35.86 -9.26
C ILE A 95 39.36 37.25 -8.78
N ASN A 96 39.55 38.28 -9.61
CA ASN A 96 39.06 39.62 -9.34
C ASN A 96 37.67 39.83 -9.95
N VAL A 97 36.77 40.46 -9.19
CA VAL A 97 35.40 40.74 -9.61
C VAL A 97 35.09 42.20 -9.33
N GLY A 98 34.61 42.92 -10.34
CA GLY A 98 34.13 44.29 -10.20
C GLY A 98 32.96 44.59 -11.11
N THR A 99 32.67 45.86 -11.34
CA THR A 99 31.44 46.30 -12.01
C THR A 99 31.63 47.47 -12.98
N PHE A 100 30.75 47.62 -13.95
CA PHE A 100 30.71 48.75 -14.90
C PHE A 100 29.29 49.20 -15.24
N ASP A 101 29.17 50.39 -15.84
CA ASP A 101 27.87 51.02 -16.14
C ASP A 101 27.39 50.68 -17.56
N GLU A 102 27.43 49.39 -17.92
CA GLU A 102 26.95 48.85 -19.19
C GLU A 102 25.96 47.72 -18.94
N VAL A 103 25.05 47.44 -19.89
CA VAL A 103 24.13 46.30 -19.81
C VAL A 103 24.81 45.09 -20.46
N ASN A 104 25.88 44.63 -19.84
CA ASN A 104 26.67 43.50 -20.32
C ASN A 104 27.44 42.84 -19.16
N ALA A 105 28.16 41.76 -19.44
CA ALA A 105 29.26 41.27 -18.62
C ALA A 105 30.43 40.87 -19.53
N ALA A 106 31.62 40.77 -18.94
CA ALA A 106 32.79 40.30 -19.66
C ALA A 106 33.74 39.57 -18.71
N GLY A 107 34.44 38.56 -19.23
CA GLY A 107 35.44 37.80 -18.52
C GLY A 107 36.75 37.69 -19.31
N SER A 108 37.88 37.70 -18.61
CA SER A 108 39.19 37.58 -19.23
C SER A 108 40.22 36.94 -18.32
N SER A 109 41.33 36.51 -18.91
CA SER A 109 42.55 36.13 -18.24
C SER A 109 43.70 36.32 -19.22
N GLU A 110 44.73 37.04 -18.80
CA GLU A 110 45.89 37.31 -19.66
C GLU A 110 46.57 36.02 -20.11
N SER A 111 47.13 36.03 -21.32
CA SER A 111 47.83 34.89 -21.88
C SER A 111 49.28 34.82 -21.41
N VAL A 112 49.76 33.61 -21.11
CA VAL A 112 51.15 33.29 -20.82
C VAL A 112 51.63 32.24 -21.81
N THR A 113 52.79 32.46 -22.42
CA THR A 113 53.41 31.52 -23.36
C THR A 113 54.78 31.05 -22.87
N ASP A 114 55.07 29.77 -23.07
CA ASP A 114 56.40 29.17 -22.86
C ASP A 114 57.20 29.05 -24.18
N GLY A 115 56.66 29.58 -25.27
CA GLY A 115 57.21 29.47 -26.64
C GLY A 115 56.76 28.24 -27.42
N VAL A 116 56.00 27.32 -26.81
CA VAL A 116 55.42 26.14 -27.46
C VAL A 116 53.89 26.17 -27.44
N ILE A 117 53.30 26.62 -26.34
CA ILE A 117 51.85 26.80 -26.19
C ILE A 117 51.55 28.16 -25.53
N THR A 118 50.35 28.67 -25.77
CA THR A 118 49.82 29.86 -25.08
C THR A 118 48.61 29.45 -24.26
N ILE A 119 48.63 29.70 -22.95
CA ILE A 119 47.52 29.38 -22.04
C ILE A 119 47.16 30.61 -21.22
N THR A 120 45.94 30.67 -20.68
CA THR A 120 45.57 31.78 -19.80
C THR A 120 46.24 31.64 -18.44
N GLN A 121 46.44 32.76 -17.71
CA GLN A 121 46.97 32.74 -16.34
C GLN A 121 46.11 31.86 -15.42
N LEU A 122 44.79 31.86 -15.60
CA LEU A 122 43.88 31.03 -14.83
C LEU A 122 44.04 29.53 -15.17
N GLN A 123 44.14 29.20 -16.47
CA GLN A 123 44.39 27.83 -16.91
C GLN A 123 45.73 27.31 -16.38
N GLY A 124 46.77 28.16 -16.37
CA GLY A 124 48.07 27.83 -15.78
C GLY A 124 47.98 27.52 -14.29
N ALA A 125 47.34 28.39 -13.51
CA ALA A 125 47.17 28.19 -12.07
C ALA A 125 46.42 26.89 -11.72
N LEU A 126 45.33 26.60 -12.43
CA LEU A 126 44.55 25.37 -12.21
C LEU A 126 45.28 24.10 -12.67
N ASN A 127 46.27 24.22 -13.56
CA ASN A 127 47.12 23.13 -14.01
C ASN A 127 48.50 23.08 -13.30
N GLY A 128 48.70 23.86 -12.23
CA GLY A 128 49.95 23.85 -11.45
C GLY A 128 51.15 24.41 -12.21
N ILE A 129 50.90 25.24 -13.22
CA ILE A 129 51.93 25.95 -14.00
C ILE A 129 52.12 27.34 -13.37
N ASP A 130 53.37 27.72 -13.11
CA ASP A 130 53.72 29.07 -12.66
C ASP A 130 53.50 30.08 -13.78
N THR A 131 52.63 31.06 -13.56
CA THR A 131 52.21 32.04 -14.57
C THR A 131 52.93 33.38 -14.44
N GLY A 132 53.93 33.49 -13.55
CA GLY A 132 54.74 34.69 -13.39
C GLY A 132 54.01 35.85 -12.69
N GLU A 133 54.29 37.08 -13.12
CA GLU A 133 53.67 38.28 -12.56
C GLU A 133 52.18 38.33 -12.93
N LEU A 134 51.32 38.45 -11.91
CA LEU A 134 49.87 38.37 -12.07
C LEU A 134 49.26 39.71 -12.50
N THR A 135 48.39 39.67 -13.49
CA THR A 135 47.68 40.85 -13.99
C THR A 135 46.69 41.35 -12.94
N PHE A 136 46.86 42.59 -12.48
CA PHE A 136 46.15 43.16 -11.32
C PHE A 136 46.18 42.25 -10.08
N GLY A 137 47.28 41.50 -9.89
CA GLY A 137 47.44 40.59 -8.76
C GLY A 137 46.48 39.38 -8.77
N SER A 138 45.94 39.02 -9.93
CA SER A 138 44.95 37.94 -10.13
C SER A 138 45.28 37.07 -11.34
N HIS A 139 44.74 35.86 -11.37
CA HIS A 139 44.90 34.92 -12.49
C HIS A 139 43.75 35.04 -13.50
N GLY A 140 42.58 35.54 -13.09
CA GLY A 140 41.45 35.82 -13.97
C GLY A 140 40.58 36.94 -13.40
N GLN A 141 39.83 37.58 -14.29
CA GLN A 141 39.00 38.73 -13.96
C GLN A 141 37.65 38.61 -14.68
N PHE A 142 36.57 39.03 -14.02
CA PHE A 142 35.33 39.33 -14.75
C PHE A 142 34.60 40.53 -14.15
N ILE A 143 33.79 41.16 -14.98
CA ILE A 143 33.09 42.39 -14.68
C ILE A 143 31.59 42.25 -14.91
N MET A 144 30.81 42.75 -13.97
CA MET A 144 29.35 42.68 -13.98
C MET A 144 28.73 44.04 -14.28
N GLY A 145 27.89 44.11 -15.31
CA GLY A 145 27.17 45.31 -15.69
C GLY A 145 25.79 45.42 -15.04
N LYS A 146 25.05 46.49 -15.34
CA LYS A 146 23.69 46.74 -14.84
C LYS A 146 22.63 45.96 -15.64
N MET A 147 22.76 44.65 -15.65
CA MET A 147 21.71 43.76 -16.15
C MET A 147 20.56 43.63 -15.14
N ASP A 148 19.39 43.24 -15.63
CA ASP A 148 18.19 43.00 -14.80
C ASP A 148 18.30 41.65 -14.08
N PHE A 149 19.22 41.56 -13.12
CA PHE A 149 19.54 40.35 -12.39
C PHE A 149 18.44 39.93 -11.41
N ASP A 150 18.25 38.63 -11.27
CA ASP A 150 17.26 38.08 -10.37
C ASP A 150 17.57 38.34 -8.88
N HIS A 151 16.51 38.57 -8.10
CA HIS A 151 16.60 38.86 -6.65
C HIS A 151 16.18 37.67 -5.77
N ILE A 152 15.97 36.48 -6.34
CA ILE A 152 15.62 35.30 -5.55
C ILE A 152 16.87 34.66 -4.93
N PRO A 153 16.77 34.02 -3.75
CA PRO A 153 17.87 33.25 -3.19
C PRO A 153 18.31 32.13 -4.15
N TYR A 154 19.63 31.93 -4.26
CA TYR A 154 20.16 30.86 -5.08
C TYR A 154 19.76 29.49 -4.52
N VAL A 155 19.20 28.68 -5.40
CA VAL A 155 18.98 27.25 -5.18
C VAL A 155 19.38 26.58 -6.49
N PRO A 156 20.31 25.63 -6.48
CA PRO A 156 20.71 24.93 -7.70
C PRO A 156 19.49 24.37 -8.45
N ALA A 157 19.43 24.64 -9.75
CA ALA A 157 18.38 24.18 -10.65
C ALA A 157 18.95 23.95 -12.05
N GLN A 158 18.45 22.93 -12.75
CA GLN A 158 18.79 22.66 -14.16
C GLN A 158 18.28 23.72 -15.15
N LEU A 159 17.30 24.52 -14.71
CA LEU A 159 16.61 25.55 -15.48
C LEU A 159 16.63 26.88 -14.70
N PRO A 160 16.70 28.04 -15.38
CA PRO A 160 16.58 29.34 -14.72
C PRO A 160 15.24 29.50 -13.99
N ARG A 161 15.30 29.95 -12.74
CA ARG A 161 14.15 29.94 -11.80
C ARG A 161 13.30 31.22 -11.80
N SER A 162 13.77 32.27 -12.48
CA SER A 162 13.06 33.55 -12.55
C SER A 162 13.05 34.05 -13.98
N GLY A 163 12.10 34.92 -14.32
CA GLY A 163 12.09 35.60 -15.63
C GLY A 163 13.12 36.72 -15.79
N LYS A 164 14.02 36.91 -14.81
CA LYS A 164 15.11 37.89 -14.80
C LYS A 164 16.45 37.21 -15.10
N THR A 165 17.48 38.00 -15.41
CA THR A 165 18.81 37.48 -15.76
C THR A 165 19.39 36.66 -14.61
N ASP A 166 19.80 35.42 -14.86
CA ASP A 166 20.34 34.52 -13.86
C ASP A 166 21.81 34.84 -13.56
N LEU A 167 22.05 35.56 -12.46
CA LEU A 167 23.39 36.06 -12.12
C LEU A 167 24.43 34.95 -11.93
N VAL A 168 24.03 33.79 -11.40
CA VAL A 168 24.97 32.67 -11.19
C VAL A 168 25.44 32.13 -12.53
N SER A 169 24.53 31.90 -13.45
CA SER A 169 24.84 31.37 -14.78
C SER A 169 25.70 32.36 -15.58
N VAL A 170 25.45 33.67 -15.47
CA VAL A 170 26.33 34.69 -16.06
C VAL A 170 27.73 34.63 -15.44
N ALA A 171 27.86 34.57 -14.12
CA ALA A 171 29.19 34.48 -13.49
C ALA A 171 29.93 33.17 -13.83
N VAL A 172 29.22 32.06 -14.02
CA VAL A 172 29.80 30.81 -14.54
C VAL A 172 30.30 31.00 -15.97
N HIS A 173 29.50 31.66 -16.82
CA HIS A 173 29.83 31.99 -18.21
C HIS A 173 31.10 32.86 -18.30
N GLU A 174 31.14 33.99 -17.60
CA GLU A 174 32.28 34.93 -17.71
C GLU A 174 33.60 34.31 -17.25
N LEU A 175 33.59 33.52 -16.18
CA LEU A 175 34.81 32.84 -15.75
C LEU A 175 35.30 31.84 -16.81
N ALA A 176 34.42 31.27 -17.62
CA ALA A 176 34.78 30.28 -18.62
C ALA A 176 35.69 30.86 -19.72
N HIS A 177 35.52 32.13 -20.07
CA HIS A 177 36.47 32.82 -20.94
C HIS A 177 37.87 32.88 -20.31
N GLY A 178 37.95 33.17 -19.00
CA GLY A 178 39.19 33.08 -18.24
C GLY A 178 39.79 31.67 -18.20
N LEU A 179 38.96 30.62 -18.25
CA LEU A 179 39.42 29.22 -18.37
C LEU A 179 40.00 28.89 -19.77
N GLY A 180 40.00 29.85 -20.70
CA GLY A 180 40.60 29.70 -22.02
C GLY A 180 39.59 29.39 -23.13
N ILE A 181 38.29 29.49 -22.89
CA ILE A 181 37.28 29.53 -23.95
C ILE A 181 37.36 30.92 -24.61
N SER A 182 38.39 31.09 -25.43
CA SER A 182 38.71 32.34 -26.09
C SER A 182 39.58 32.03 -27.30
N ASN A 183 39.26 32.65 -28.42
CA ASN A 183 39.98 32.47 -29.67
C ASN A 183 41.13 33.46 -29.82
N MET A 184 42.26 33.00 -30.35
CA MET A 184 43.43 33.83 -30.66
C MET A 184 43.35 34.46 -32.06
N ALA A 185 42.24 35.13 -32.35
CA ALA A 185 42.03 35.90 -33.58
C ALA A 185 41.97 37.39 -33.29
N THR A 186 42.54 38.21 -34.17
CA THR A 186 42.51 39.68 -34.07
C THR A 186 42.24 40.32 -35.42
N ASP A 187 41.76 41.56 -35.42
CA ASP A 187 41.63 42.36 -36.63
C ASP A 187 42.98 42.95 -37.07
N TRP A 188 43.53 42.44 -38.18
CA TRP A 188 44.82 42.90 -38.69
C TRP A 188 44.81 44.33 -39.24
N ALA A 189 43.66 44.80 -39.74
CA ALA A 189 43.51 46.18 -40.21
C ALA A 189 43.12 47.17 -39.09
N GLY A 190 43.02 46.69 -37.84
CA GLY A 190 42.61 47.47 -36.67
C GLY A 190 41.21 47.13 -36.18
N GLU A 191 40.94 47.42 -34.91
CA GLU A 191 39.66 47.11 -34.24
C GLU A 191 38.43 47.63 -35.02
N GLY A 192 37.40 46.79 -35.14
CA GLY A 192 36.15 47.12 -35.83
C GLY A 192 36.25 47.12 -37.35
N THR A 193 37.34 46.61 -37.92
CA THR A 193 37.48 46.47 -39.39
C THR A 193 36.95 45.15 -39.91
N PHE A 194 36.64 44.19 -39.03
CA PHE A 194 36.17 42.85 -39.38
C PHE A 194 37.13 42.17 -40.36
N THR A 195 38.43 42.23 -40.09
CA THR A 195 39.49 41.56 -40.83
C THR A 195 40.17 40.49 -39.96
N PRO A 196 39.41 39.50 -39.45
CA PRO A 196 39.92 38.56 -38.48
C PRO A 196 40.99 37.66 -39.09
N ALA A 197 42.07 37.48 -38.35
CA ALA A 197 43.12 36.53 -38.69
C ALA A 197 43.74 35.97 -37.42
N PHE A 198 44.21 34.72 -37.51
CA PHE A 198 44.94 34.11 -36.40
C PHE A 198 46.33 34.74 -36.27
N ASP A 199 46.75 34.96 -35.03
CA ASP A 199 48.07 35.56 -34.73
C ASP A 199 49.22 34.77 -35.40
N THR A 200 50.21 35.49 -35.95
CA THR A 200 51.42 34.91 -36.54
C THR A 200 52.52 34.69 -35.52
N ASP A 201 52.52 35.48 -34.44
CA ASP A 201 53.69 35.65 -33.58
C ASP A 201 53.55 34.90 -32.25
N MET A 202 52.38 34.30 -31.99
CA MET A 202 52.12 33.48 -30.80
C MET A 202 51.70 32.04 -31.16
N PRO A 203 52.23 31.02 -30.46
CA PRO A 203 51.70 29.66 -30.56
C PRO A 203 50.23 29.62 -30.17
N PHE A 204 49.45 28.78 -30.84
CA PHE A 204 48.04 28.60 -30.50
C PHE A 204 47.86 28.02 -29.10
N GLY A 205 46.85 28.53 -28.41
CA GLY A 205 46.35 27.94 -27.19
C GLY A 205 45.42 26.77 -27.43
N SER A 206 45.05 26.11 -26.33
CA SER A 206 44.30 24.86 -26.38
C SER A 206 42.93 25.01 -27.03
N TRP A 207 42.30 26.19 -27.02
CA TRP A 207 41.06 26.43 -27.77
C TRP A 207 41.29 26.47 -29.29
N THR A 208 42.07 27.44 -29.76
CA THR A 208 42.31 27.66 -31.20
C THR A 208 42.92 26.45 -31.90
N ALA A 209 43.80 25.68 -31.24
CA ALA A 209 44.40 24.47 -31.81
C ALA A 209 43.37 23.38 -32.18
N HIS A 210 42.21 23.37 -31.53
CA HIS A 210 41.13 22.40 -31.75
C HIS A 210 40.04 22.91 -32.71
N LEU A 211 40.12 24.16 -33.16
CA LEU A 211 39.16 24.70 -34.13
C LEU A 211 39.31 24.06 -35.51
N ARG A 212 38.16 23.86 -36.15
CA ARG A 212 37.99 23.34 -37.50
C ARG A 212 37.05 24.22 -38.30
N ASP A 213 37.40 24.44 -39.56
CA ASP A 213 36.60 25.23 -40.49
C ASP A 213 35.40 24.42 -41.05
N ASP A 214 34.61 25.02 -41.94
CA ASP A 214 33.42 24.37 -42.55
C ASP A 214 33.75 23.07 -43.32
N ASN A 215 35.01 22.88 -43.68
CA ASN A 215 35.52 21.75 -44.45
C ASN A 215 36.32 20.75 -43.58
N GLY A 216 36.42 21.01 -42.27
CA GLY A 216 37.17 20.20 -41.33
C GLY A 216 38.69 20.41 -41.34
N ASN A 217 39.17 21.51 -41.94
CA ASN A 217 40.59 21.85 -41.88
C ASN A 217 40.93 22.48 -40.52
N PRO A 218 42.10 22.14 -39.92
CA PRO A 218 42.54 22.75 -38.67
C PRO A 218 43.02 24.20 -38.88
N ALA A 219 42.79 25.03 -37.87
CA ALA A 219 43.37 26.37 -37.79
C ALA A 219 44.91 26.32 -37.82
N ARG A 220 45.54 27.35 -38.40
CA ARG A 220 47.00 27.51 -38.46
C ARG A 220 47.40 28.97 -38.22
N PRO A 221 48.56 29.21 -37.58
CA PRO A 221 49.06 30.58 -37.34
C PRO A 221 49.15 31.40 -38.63
N GLY A 222 48.74 32.66 -38.58
CA GLY A 222 48.76 33.58 -39.71
C GLY A 222 47.73 33.35 -40.81
N GLN A 223 46.74 32.48 -40.62
CA GLN A 223 45.64 32.37 -41.58
C GLN A 223 44.62 33.50 -41.40
N VAL A 224 44.21 34.12 -42.51
CA VAL A 224 43.01 34.95 -42.53
C VAL A 224 41.77 34.09 -42.31
N ILE A 225 40.79 34.60 -41.57
CA ILE A 225 39.51 33.93 -41.34
C ILE A 225 38.51 34.47 -42.36
N LEU A 226 37.94 33.58 -43.18
CA LEU A 226 36.91 33.94 -44.14
C LEU A 226 35.55 33.67 -43.50
N CYS A 227 34.76 34.72 -43.28
CA CYS A 227 33.42 34.62 -42.72
C CYS A 227 32.41 35.45 -43.53
N GLU A 228 31.12 35.18 -43.35
CA GLU A 228 30.07 36.08 -43.83
C GLU A 228 30.13 37.40 -43.04
N GLY A 229 30.21 38.54 -43.73
CA GLY A 229 30.34 39.86 -43.09
C GLY A 229 31.79 40.32 -42.83
N CYS A 230 32.78 39.44 -42.92
CA CYS A 230 34.20 39.80 -42.83
C CYS A 230 34.72 40.53 -44.09
N ASN A 231 35.65 41.47 -43.91
CA ASN A 231 36.30 42.28 -44.95
C ASN A 231 37.63 41.69 -45.47
N ASN A 232 37.93 40.42 -45.19
CA ASN A 232 39.12 39.75 -45.71
C ASN A 232 39.00 39.45 -47.21
N ALA A 233 40.11 39.64 -47.95
CA ALA A 233 40.19 39.17 -49.33
C ALA A 233 40.14 37.63 -49.36
N TRP A 234 39.54 37.06 -50.41
CA TRP A 234 39.50 35.60 -50.56
C TRP A 234 40.92 35.02 -50.63
N ASP A 235 41.18 34.04 -49.77
CA ASP A 235 42.43 33.27 -49.71
C ASP A 235 42.11 31.76 -49.76
N PRO A 236 42.62 30.98 -50.73
CA PRO A 236 42.41 29.54 -50.77
C PRO A 236 43.04 28.76 -49.61
N GLN A 237 43.91 29.39 -48.81
CA GLN A 237 44.50 28.84 -47.59
C GLN A 237 43.91 29.46 -46.32
N GLY A 238 42.92 30.35 -46.43
CA GLY A 238 42.20 30.92 -45.30
C GLY A 238 41.40 29.88 -44.53
N PHE A 239 41.10 30.19 -43.28
CA PHE A 239 40.21 29.38 -42.44
C PHE A 239 38.76 29.71 -42.82
N ASP A 240 38.09 28.80 -43.54
CA ASP A 240 36.82 29.08 -44.22
C ASP A 240 35.61 28.69 -43.36
N VAL A 241 34.99 29.69 -42.74
CA VAL A 241 33.79 29.58 -41.91
C VAL A 241 32.65 30.43 -42.48
N ARG A 242 32.60 30.62 -43.81
CA ARG A 242 31.56 31.41 -44.48
C ARG A 242 30.17 30.77 -44.43
N LEU A 243 30.06 29.49 -44.11
CA LEU A 243 28.78 28.82 -43.84
C LEU A 243 28.39 28.89 -42.36
N ASP A 244 29.22 29.50 -41.52
CA ASP A 244 29.04 29.63 -40.07
C ASP A 244 28.86 28.27 -39.37
N LYS A 245 29.65 27.28 -39.80
CA LYS A 245 29.65 25.89 -39.31
C LYS A 245 31.01 25.45 -38.79
N GLY A 246 31.82 26.40 -38.31
CA GLY A 246 33.03 26.10 -37.57
C GLY A 246 32.73 25.23 -36.35
N TYR A 247 33.71 24.47 -35.89
CA TYR A 247 33.55 23.64 -34.70
C TYR A 247 34.86 23.40 -33.96
N PHE A 248 34.75 23.17 -32.66
CA PHE A 248 35.80 22.61 -31.82
C PHE A 248 35.75 21.09 -31.90
N ALA A 249 36.90 20.45 -32.19
CA ALA A 249 37.03 19.00 -32.21
C ALA A 249 38.19 18.54 -31.33
N GLY A 250 37.96 17.50 -30.53
CA GLY A 250 38.94 16.91 -29.64
C GLY A 250 38.56 15.48 -29.27
N LYS A 251 39.49 14.73 -28.67
CA LYS A 251 39.31 13.30 -28.42
C LYS A 251 38.16 13.03 -27.44
N HIS A 252 38.05 13.84 -26.39
CA HIS A 252 37.00 13.69 -25.39
C HIS A 252 35.66 14.19 -25.92
N VAL A 253 35.65 15.25 -26.73
CA VAL A 253 34.46 15.69 -27.45
C VAL A 253 33.93 14.58 -28.36
N ASP A 254 34.80 13.97 -29.18
CA ASP A 254 34.42 12.87 -30.08
C ASP A 254 33.83 11.66 -29.35
N GLU A 255 34.39 11.34 -28.16
CA GLU A 255 33.89 10.29 -27.27
C GLU A 255 32.44 10.53 -26.84
N VAL A 256 32.13 11.77 -26.43
CA VAL A 256 30.79 12.14 -25.92
C VAL A 256 29.77 12.28 -27.03
N LEU A 257 30.15 12.93 -28.14
CA LEU A 257 29.26 13.13 -29.28
C LEU A 257 28.96 11.81 -30.01
N ALA A 258 29.87 10.83 -29.94
CA ALA A 258 29.72 9.50 -30.52
C ALA A 258 29.26 9.52 -32.01
N GLY A 259 29.78 10.50 -32.77
CA GLY A 259 29.45 10.69 -34.18
C GLY A 259 28.13 11.41 -34.47
N ALA A 260 27.43 11.95 -33.46
CA ALA A 260 26.21 12.74 -33.64
C ALA A 260 26.45 14.05 -34.42
N MET A 261 27.63 14.63 -34.28
CA MET A 261 28.08 15.85 -34.93
C MET A 261 29.61 15.81 -35.10
N PRO A 262 30.19 16.59 -36.04
CA PRO A 262 31.64 16.60 -36.30
C PRO A 262 32.48 17.18 -35.16
N GLY A 263 31.85 17.89 -34.23
CA GLY A 263 32.44 18.52 -33.05
C GLY A 263 31.43 19.46 -32.41
N ILE A 264 31.88 20.25 -31.43
CA ILE A 264 31.04 21.26 -30.77
C ILE A 264 31.01 22.51 -31.65
N PRO A 265 29.84 22.97 -32.11
CA PRO A 265 29.76 24.11 -33.02
C PRO A 265 30.26 25.40 -32.37
N VAL A 266 30.92 26.23 -33.17
CA VAL A 266 31.30 27.61 -32.86
C VAL A 266 30.88 28.49 -34.04
N ARG A 267 30.67 29.79 -33.82
CA ARG A 267 30.20 30.69 -34.87
C ARG A 267 30.96 32.00 -34.91
N MET A 268 30.93 32.62 -36.08
CA MET A 268 31.40 33.98 -36.35
C MET A 268 30.29 35.02 -36.21
N LEU A 269 29.03 34.58 -36.27
CA LEU A 269 27.88 35.48 -36.23
C LEU A 269 27.20 35.45 -34.86
N ALA A 270 26.80 36.63 -34.38
CA ALA A 270 25.87 36.78 -33.27
C ALA A 270 24.45 36.37 -33.69
N ASP A 271 23.52 36.28 -32.73
CA ASP A 271 22.13 35.83 -32.98
C ASP A 271 21.36 36.75 -33.95
N ASP A 272 21.76 38.03 -34.06
CA ASP A 272 21.19 39.02 -34.99
C ASP A 272 21.82 38.98 -36.40
N GLY A 273 22.80 38.10 -36.62
CA GLY A 273 23.53 37.93 -37.88
C GLY A 273 24.67 38.92 -38.11
N SER A 274 24.98 39.79 -37.14
CA SER A 274 26.19 40.61 -37.16
C SER A 274 27.44 39.77 -36.87
N VAL A 275 28.61 40.24 -37.29
CA VAL A 275 29.88 39.59 -36.98
C VAL A 275 30.21 39.80 -35.50
N ASP A 276 30.39 38.70 -34.76
CA ASP A 276 30.90 38.71 -33.39
C ASP A 276 32.37 39.11 -33.41
N ASP A 277 32.71 40.19 -32.71
CA ASP A 277 34.07 40.74 -32.64
C ASP A 277 35.01 39.90 -31.74
N ASN A 278 34.47 38.93 -31.00
CA ASN A 278 35.25 37.94 -30.24
C ASN A 278 35.54 36.66 -31.03
N TYR A 279 35.03 36.54 -32.27
CA TYR A 279 35.37 35.50 -33.26
C TYR A 279 35.47 34.06 -32.74
N MET A 280 34.39 33.27 -32.77
CA MET A 280 34.39 31.85 -32.36
C MET A 280 34.88 31.62 -30.93
N SER A 281 34.67 32.58 -30.03
CA SER A 281 34.97 32.46 -28.58
C SER A 281 33.79 31.94 -27.75
N HIS A 282 32.75 31.40 -28.40
CA HIS A 282 31.54 30.90 -27.77
C HIS A 282 31.17 29.50 -28.27
N ILE A 283 30.44 28.74 -27.45
CA ILE A 283 29.98 27.39 -27.76
C ILE A 283 28.53 27.44 -28.24
N GLU A 284 28.24 26.94 -29.44
CA GLU A 284 26.95 27.10 -30.10
C GLU A 284 26.06 25.85 -30.03
N LEU A 285 26.19 25.07 -28.96
CA LEU A 285 25.21 24.02 -28.66
C LEU A 285 23.85 24.66 -28.37
N LYS A 286 22.77 23.99 -28.79
CA LYS A 286 21.43 24.56 -28.72
C LYS A 286 21.04 24.90 -27.28
N ASN A 287 20.59 26.13 -27.06
CA ASN A 287 20.21 26.72 -25.77
C ASN A 287 21.31 26.68 -24.69
N SER A 288 22.57 26.47 -25.07
CA SER A 288 23.71 26.44 -24.14
C SER A 288 23.89 27.78 -23.45
N MET A 289 24.33 27.75 -22.19
CA MET A 289 24.71 28.96 -21.47
C MET A 289 25.89 29.71 -22.11
N MET A 290 26.79 29.02 -22.83
CA MET A 290 27.97 29.59 -23.52
C MET A 290 27.72 30.01 -24.97
N SER A 291 26.47 29.97 -25.45
CA SER A 291 26.12 30.31 -26.83
C SER A 291 25.77 31.78 -26.99
N HIS A 292 25.80 32.31 -28.21
CA HIS A 292 25.23 33.63 -28.53
C HIS A 292 23.71 33.67 -28.54
N GLN A 293 23.03 32.52 -28.48
CA GLN A 293 21.58 32.41 -28.65
C GLN A 293 20.84 33.26 -27.61
N ASN A 294 19.81 33.99 -28.05
CA ASN A 294 19.01 34.83 -27.16
C ASN A 294 18.20 34.04 -26.12
N TYR A 295 17.88 32.77 -26.40
CA TYR A 295 17.23 31.86 -25.45
C TYR A 295 18.21 30.78 -24.97
N ARG A 296 18.45 30.76 -23.65
CA ARG A 296 19.31 29.77 -22.99
C ARG A 296 18.60 29.26 -21.74
N ASN A 297 18.37 27.96 -21.66
CA ASN A 297 17.69 27.34 -20.54
C ASN A 297 18.55 26.29 -19.82
N TYR A 298 19.84 26.19 -20.19
CA TYR A 298 20.85 25.53 -19.39
C TYR A 298 21.46 26.53 -18.41
N THR A 299 21.59 26.14 -17.15
CA THR A 299 22.26 26.90 -16.08
C THR A 299 23.68 26.39 -15.80
N THR A 300 24.09 25.32 -16.50
CA THR A 300 25.39 24.66 -16.38
C THR A 300 25.88 24.21 -17.75
N PHE A 301 27.18 23.90 -17.82
CA PHE A 301 27.79 23.28 -18.99
C PHE A 301 27.23 21.86 -19.21
N MET A 302 27.00 21.51 -20.47
CA MET A 302 26.64 20.17 -20.91
C MET A 302 27.86 19.23 -20.89
N GLU A 303 27.62 17.92 -20.95
CA GLU A 303 28.69 16.92 -20.92
C GLU A 303 29.75 17.12 -22.01
N ALA A 304 29.34 17.46 -23.24
CA ALA A 304 30.25 17.74 -24.34
C ALA A 304 31.11 18.99 -24.07
N GLU A 305 30.57 20.02 -23.44
CA GLU A 305 31.29 21.26 -23.13
C GLU A 305 32.31 21.04 -21.99
N LEU A 306 31.99 20.16 -21.03
CA LEU A 306 32.98 19.68 -20.07
C LEU A 306 34.06 18.80 -20.73
N ALA A 307 33.70 17.99 -21.74
CA ALA A 307 34.66 17.21 -22.51
C ALA A 307 35.64 18.09 -23.29
N LEU A 308 35.15 19.20 -23.86
CA LEU A 308 35.99 20.24 -24.47
C LEU A 308 37.03 20.77 -23.50
N LEU A 309 36.65 21.07 -22.25
CA LEU A 309 37.61 21.52 -21.25
C LEU A 309 38.67 20.45 -20.96
N GLN A 310 38.35 19.16 -21.04
CA GLN A 310 39.35 18.10 -20.90
C GLN A 310 40.31 17.99 -22.08
N ASP A 311 39.83 18.25 -23.29
CA ASP A 311 40.69 18.41 -24.47
C ASP A 311 41.58 19.67 -24.36
N MET A 312 41.22 20.61 -23.48
CA MET A 312 42.06 21.75 -23.04
C MET A 312 42.88 21.47 -21.76
N ASP A 313 43.14 20.20 -21.45
CA ASP A 313 43.98 19.68 -20.35
C ASP A 313 43.40 19.79 -18.91
N TYR A 314 42.16 20.25 -18.74
CA TYR A 314 41.52 20.25 -17.41
C TYR A 314 41.23 18.83 -16.89
N GLN A 315 41.45 18.61 -15.60
CA GLN A 315 41.07 17.36 -14.94
C GLN A 315 39.62 17.42 -14.44
N ILE A 316 38.73 16.66 -15.08
CA ILE A 316 37.29 16.64 -14.80
C ILE A 316 36.81 15.18 -14.76
N ASP A 317 36.09 14.80 -13.70
CA ASP A 317 35.35 13.53 -13.68
C ASP A 317 33.94 13.78 -14.24
N ARG A 318 33.77 13.74 -15.58
CA ARG A 318 32.46 13.98 -16.21
C ARG A 318 31.40 13.00 -15.73
N ARG A 319 31.79 11.76 -15.39
CA ARG A 319 30.85 10.75 -14.87
C ARG A 319 30.31 11.10 -13.48
N ASN A 320 30.95 12.00 -12.75
CA ASN A 320 30.40 12.54 -11.52
C ASN A 320 29.18 13.44 -11.75
N PHE A 321 29.07 14.07 -12.93
CA PHE A 321 28.01 15.02 -13.26
C PHE A 321 27.04 14.50 -14.32
N PHE A 322 27.47 13.56 -15.17
CA PHE A 322 26.66 12.98 -16.23
C PHE A 322 26.81 11.45 -16.24
N GLY A 323 25.73 10.73 -15.94
CA GLY A 323 25.73 9.27 -16.02
C GLY A 323 25.92 8.81 -17.47
N PHE A 324 25.08 9.31 -18.37
CA PHE A 324 25.14 9.09 -19.81
C PHE A 324 24.47 10.24 -20.58
N SER A 325 25.10 10.71 -21.67
CA SER A 325 24.52 11.70 -22.58
C SER A 325 24.24 11.12 -23.97
N LEU A 326 23.08 11.44 -24.55
CA LEU A 326 22.66 11.05 -25.89
C LEU A 326 22.53 12.29 -26.79
N TYR A 327 23.54 12.53 -27.62
CA TYR A 327 23.54 13.65 -28.58
C TYR A 327 22.93 13.30 -29.94
N GLY A 328 22.93 12.03 -30.33
CA GLY A 328 22.46 11.59 -31.65
C GLY A 328 20.94 11.60 -31.82
N ASP A 329 20.51 11.71 -33.07
CA ASP A 329 19.10 11.63 -33.48
C ASP A 329 18.72 10.22 -33.96
N GLY A 330 17.43 9.89 -33.87
CA GLY A 330 16.86 8.68 -34.49
C GLY A 330 17.32 7.36 -33.87
N GLN A 331 17.84 7.39 -32.64
CA GLN A 331 18.42 6.23 -31.97
C GLN A 331 17.35 5.39 -31.29
N THR A 332 17.55 4.07 -31.25
CA THR A 332 16.81 3.15 -30.37
C THR A 332 17.80 2.55 -29.38
N LEU A 333 17.67 2.92 -28.11
CA LEU A 333 18.66 2.64 -27.07
C LEU A 333 18.04 1.95 -25.86
N VAL A 334 18.68 0.88 -25.39
CA VAL A 334 18.45 0.35 -24.03
C VAL A 334 19.57 0.87 -23.14
N ASN A 335 19.28 1.87 -22.31
CA ASN A 335 20.28 2.46 -21.44
C ASN A 335 20.49 1.59 -20.19
N ARG A 336 21.68 0.99 -20.10
CA ARG A 336 22.16 0.21 -18.95
C ARG A 336 23.21 0.95 -18.13
N HIS A 337 23.48 2.21 -18.44
CA HIS A 337 24.37 3.06 -17.67
C HIS A 337 23.61 3.58 -16.44
N GLY A 338 24.06 3.17 -15.24
CA GLY A 338 23.55 3.71 -13.98
C GLY A 338 24.28 4.98 -13.57
N TYR A 339 23.69 5.69 -12.61
CA TYR A 339 24.27 6.92 -12.04
C TYR A 339 24.25 6.85 -10.53
N PHE A 340 25.43 6.84 -9.93
CA PHE A 340 25.63 6.60 -8.50
C PHE A 340 26.79 7.45 -7.96
N LEU A 341 27.05 7.35 -6.66
CA LEU A 341 28.21 7.97 -6.03
C LEU A 341 29.51 7.49 -6.68
N ARG A 342 30.41 8.43 -7.02
CA ARG A 342 31.75 8.11 -7.52
C ARG A 342 32.62 7.54 -6.40
N ASN A 343 33.46 6.56 -6.72
CA ASN A 343 34.48 6.10 -5.79
C ASN A 343 35.56 7.19 -5.58
N LYS A 344 36.42 7.01 -4.56
CA LYS A 344 37.48 8.00 -4.27
C LYS A 344 38.49 8.18 -5.41
N GLN A 345 38.62 7.18 -6.28
CA GLN A 345 39.55 7.18 -7.40
C GLN A 345 39.00 7.94 -8.62
N GLY A 346 37.69 8.20 -8.67
CA GLY A 346 37.04 8.86 -9.81
C GLY A 346 36.99 8.02 -11.08
N ASP A 347 37.15 6.69 -11.00
CA ASP A 347 37.15 5.77 -12.14
C ASP A 347 35.97 4.79 -12.16
N GLY A 348 35.12 4.83 -11.13
CA GLY A 348 33.97 3.92 -11.02
C GLY A 348 32.89 4.40 -10.05
N TYR A 349 31.77 3.67 -10.05
CA TYR A 349 30.62 3.93 -9.17
C TYR A 349 30.61 3.01 -7.95
N ILE A 350 30.11 3.52 -6.84
CA ILE A 350 29.64 2.74 -5.71
C ILE A 350 28.14 2.50 -5.94
N THR A 351 27.81 1.36 -6.55
CA THR A 351 26.42 0.97 -6.89
C THR A 351 25.50 1.12 -5.67
N GLU A 352 24.25 1.51 -5.91
CA GLU A 352 23.20 1.70 -4.89
C GLU A 352 23.39 2.92 -3.97
N GLN A 353 24.51 3.65 -4.07
CA GLN A 353 24.71 4.89 -3.31
C GLN A 353 24.40 6.11 -4.17
N TYR A 354 23.73 7.07 -3.56
CA TYR A 354 23.29 8.29 -4.23
C TYR A 354 24.48 9.19 -4.57
N ASN A 355 24.56 9.59 -5.83
CA ASN A 355 25.49 10.63 -6.27
C ASN A 355 25.19 11.96 -5.55
N THR A 356 26.21 12.71 -5.16
CA THR A 356 26.07 13.96 -4.38
C THR A 356 26.43 15.22 -5.18
N ALA A 357 26.80 15.09 -6.46
CA ALA A 357 27.24 16.20 -7.29
C ALA A 357 26.12 17.21 -7.50
N THR A 358 26.42 18.48 -7.22
CA THR A 358 25.50 19.59 -7.49
C THR A 358 25.17 19.62 -8.98
N LEU A 359 23.89 19.73 -9.33
CA LEU A 359 23.40 19.80 -10.71
C LEU A 359 23.76 18.57 -11.59
N GLY A 360 24.12 17.44 -10.98
CA GLY A 360 24.40 16.21 -11.72
C GLY A 360 23.15 15.61 -12.37
N VAL A 361 23.30 15.06 -13.58
CA VAL A 361 22.25 14.47 -14.42
C VAL A 361 22.54 12.99 -14.68
N GLY A 362 21.60 12.10 -14.36
CA GLY A 362 21.77 10.68 -14.62
C GLY A 362 21.77 10.34 -16.12
N LEU A 363 20.72 10.74 -16.84
CA LEU A 363 20.60 10.61 -18.29
C LEU A 363 20.29 11.98 -18.90
N HIS A 364 21.13 12.44 -19.83
CA HIS A 364 20.93 13.67 -20.59
C HIS A 364 20.63 13.33 -22.05
N VAL A 365 19.52 13.81 -22.59
CA VAL A 365 19.10 13.56 -23.98
C VAL A 365 19.02 14.89 -24.71
N TYR A 366 19.97 15.11 -25.62
CA TYR A 366 20.05 16.33 -26.44
C TYR A 366 19.39 16.13 -27.82
N GLY A 367 19.58 14.96 -28.43
CA GLY A 367 19.07 14.65 -29.76
C GLY A 367 17.56 14.45 -29.85
N SER A 368 17.05 14.26 -31.07
CA SER A 368 15.63 14.14 -31.42
C SER A 368 15.28 12.78 -32.03
N ASN A 369 14.00 12.41 -32.02
CA ASN A 369 13.45 11.17 -32.60
C ASN A 369 14.02 9.88 -31.98
N ASN A 370 14.41 9.92 -30.70
CA ASN A 370 14.99 8.79 -30.01
C ASN A 370 13.93 7.94 -29.30
N HIS A 371 14.15 6.62 -29.22
CA HIS A 371 13.40 5.69 -28.39
C HIS A 371 14.32 5.08 -27.34
N ILE A 372 14.10 5.40 -26.06
CA ILE A 372 15.02 5.11 -24.97
C ILE A 372 14.31 4.25 -23.94
N SER A 373 14.87 3.08 -23.64
CA SER A 373 14.44 2.24 -22.50
C SER A 373 15.48 2.30 -21.39
N GLN A 374 15.14 2.92 -20.27
CA GLN A 374 16.01 3.04 -19.09
C GLN A 374 15.88 1.78 -18.23
N GLN A 375 17.00 1.06 -18.00
CA GLN A 375 17.04 -0.20 -17.24
C GLN A 375 18.00 -0.19 -16.05
N ALA A 376 18.89 0.80 -15.96
CA ALA A 376 19.78 0.96 -14.80
C ALA A 376 19.29 2.10 -13.90
N ASP A 377 19.59 2.00 -12.62
CA ASP A 377 19.15 2.99 -11.65
C ASP A 377 19.95 4.28 -11.76
N LEU A 378 19.24 5.40 -11.59
CA LEU A 378 19.79 6.74 -11.59
C LEU A 378 19.49 7.36 -10.22
N LEU A 379 20.48 7.36 -9.33
CA LEU A 379 20.33 7.75 -7.93
C LEU A 379 21.18 8.99 -7.65
N THR A 380 20.53 10.14 -7.46
CA THR A 380 21.19 11.39 -7.08
C THR A 380 20.50 12.08 -5.92
N GLN A 381 21.29 12.68 -5.03
CA GLN A 381 20.87 13.53 -3.93
C GLN A 381 21.57 14.90 -3.97
N GLY A 382 22.30 15.21 -5.04
CA GLY A 382 22.90 16.52 -5.25
C GLY A 382 21.85 17.61 -5.41
N ALA A 383 22.11 18.80 -4.87
CA ALA A 383 21.20 19.93 -5.01
C ALA A 383 21.02 20.28 -6.50
N GLY A 384 19.78 20.48 -6.94
CA GLY A 384 19.42 20.72 -8.34
C GLY A 384 19.71 19.55 -9.28
N GLY A 385 20.05 18.36 -8.75
CA GLY A 385 20.33 17.17 -9.56
C GLY A 385 19.09 16.66 -10.28
N ALA A 386 19.29 16.05 -11.44
CA ALA A 386 18.23 15.40 -12.21
C ALA A 386 18.52 13.92 -12.43
N GLY A 387 17.47 13.10 -12.36
CA GLY A 387 17.56 11.71 -12.83
C GLY A 387 17.70 11.69 -14.34
N ILE A 388 16.76 12.31 -15.05
CA ILE A 388 16.75 12.37 -16.52
C ILE A 388 16.38 13.77 -16.99
N ARG A 389 17.15 14.35 -17.93
CA ARG A 389 16.84 15.58 -18.67
C ARG A 389 16.69 15.29 -20.16
N ILE A 390 15.57 15.72 -20.75
CA ILE A 390 15.26 15.51 -22.16
C ILE A 390 14.99 16.84 -22.86
N ASP A 391 15.75 17.10 -23.90
CA ASP A 391 15.57 18.18 -24.86
C ASP A 391 15.27 17.57 -26.26
N GLY A 392 15.37 18.38 -27.32
CA GLY A 392 15.16 17.93 -28.70
C GLY A 392 13.67 17.81 -29.05
N GLN A 393 13.30 16.89 -29.95
CA GLN A 393 11.90 16.69 -30.36
C GLN A 393 11.59 15.21 -30.52
N ASN A 394 10.33 14.82 -30.32
CA ASN A 394 9.81 13.49 -30.66
C ASN A 394 10.58 12.33 -30.00
N ASN A 395 11.11 12.55 -28.80
CA ASN A 395 11.77 11.49 -28.01
C ASN A 395 10.75 10.69 -27.20
N THR A 396 10.90 9.36 -27.15
CA THR A 396 10.12 8.46 -26.32
C THR A 396 11.01 7.88 -25.22
N LEU A 397 10.69 8.16 -23.95
CA LEU A 397 11.34 7.59 -22.79
C LEU A 397 10.45 6.50 -22.17
N ASN A 398 11.00 5.32 -21.97
CA ASN A 398 10.38 4.21 -21.26
C ASN A 398 11.22 3.86 -20.03
N VAL A 399 10.70 4.16 -18.84
CA VAL A 399 11.30 3.75 -17.57
C VAL A 399 10.77 2.36 -17.24
N GLU A 400 11.62 1.34 -17.40
CA GLU A 400 11.22 -0.06 -17.28
C GLU A 400 10.86 -0.45 -15.83
N PRO A 401 9.98 -1.46 -15.63
CA PRO A 401 9.68 -2.00 -14.31
C PRO A 401 10.96 -2.38 -13.54
N GLY A 402 10.99 -2.09 -12.24
CA GLY A 402 12.14 -2.37 -11.37
C GLY A 402 13.28 -1.35 -11.45
N THR A 403 13.17 -0.33 -12.31
CA THR A 403 14.17 0.75 -12.44
C THR A 403 13.81 1.93 -11.54
N ARG A 404 14.80 2.45 -10.80
CA ARG A 404 14.69 3.62 -9.92
C ARG A 404 15.34 4.84 -10.55
N VAL A 405 14.60 5.94 -10.59
CA VAL A 405 15.08 7.26 -11.03
C VAL A 405 14.82 8.25 -9.92
N TYR A 406 15.81 8.45 -9.06
CA TYR A 406 15.69 9.20 -7.82
C TYR A 406 16.55 10.47 -7.87
N ALA A 407 15.92 11.61 -7.60
CA ALA A 407 16.55 12.93 -7.51
C ALA A 407 16.20 13.58 -6.16
N ASP A 408 16.74 13.05 -5.08
CA ASP A 408 16.33 13.35 -3.70
C ASP A 408 17.03 14.59 -3.09
N GLY A 409 17.82 15.30 -3.89
CA GLY A 409 18.45 16.56 -3.50
C GLY A 409 17.46 17.73 -3.44
N MET A 410 17.86 18.81 -2.79
CA MET A 410 17.10 20.08 -2.81
C MET A 410 16.81 20.49 -4.26
N ASN A 411 15.55 20.79 -4.59
CA ASN A 411 15.11 21.14 -5.93
C ASN A 411 15.45 20.09 -7.01
N GLY A 412 15.52 18.81 -6.64
CA GLY A 412 15.77 17.72 -7.59
C GLY A 412 14.66 17.54 -8.62
N ARG A 413 15.00 16.95 -9.77
CA ARG A 413 14.08 16.59 -10.86
C ARG A 413 14.20 15.11 -11.19
N GLY A 414 13.16 14.31 -10.96
CA GLY A 414 13.20 12.88 -11.30
C GLY A 414 13.39 12.68 -12.80
N VAL A 415 12.37 13.04 -13.58
CA VAL A 415 12.40 13.11 -15.04
C VAL A 415 11.92 14.50 -15.47
N MET A 416 12.73 15.21 -16.25
CA MET A 416 12.38 16.51 -16.81
C MET A 416 12.41 16.51 -18.34
N PHE A 417 11.34 17.02 -18.94
CA PHE A 417 11.30 17.44 -20.34
C PHE A 417 11.49 18.95 -20.36
N ALA A 418 12.54 19.39 -21.05
CA ALA A 418 13.12 20.73 -20.90
C ALA A 418 13.05 21.59 -22.17
N TYR A 419 12.89 20.99 -23.36
CA TYR A 419 12.77 21.77 -24.59
C TYR A 419 12.17 20.96 -25.73
N GLY A 420 11.44 21.66 -26.61
CA GLY A 420 10.95 21.17 -27.90
C GLY A 420 9.52 20.63 -27.85
N LYS A 421 9.23 19.56 -28.60
CA LYS A 421 7.85 19.07 -28.76
C LYS A 421 7.73 17.58 -29.04
N ASN A 422 6.52 17.08 -28.85
CA ASN A 422 6.05 15.75 -29.23
C ASN A 422 6.75 14.59 -28.50
N HIS A 423 7.30 14.83 -27.31
CA HIS A 423 7.87 13.74 -26.53
C HIS A 423 6.81 12.78 -25.99
N ASN A 424 7.22 11.57 -25.61
CA ASN A 424 6.35 10.59 -24.96
C ASN A 424 7.08 9.98 -23.75
N LEU A 425 6.34 9.77 -22.67
CA LEU A 425 6.81 9.12 -21.45
C LEU A 425 5.98 7.86 -21.19
N ILE A 426 6.66 6.74 -20.97
CA ILE A 426 6.10 5.48 -20.48
C ILE A 426 6.79 5.18 -19.15
N GLN A 427 6.13 5.51 -18.04
CA GLN A 427 6.67 5.36 -16.70
C GLN A 427 6.10 4.08 -16.06
N ARG A 428 6.95 3.06 -15.89
CA ARG A 428 6.57 1.77 -15.26
C ARG A 428 7.45 1.41 -14.06
N GLY A 429 8.54 2.15 -13.85
CA GLY A 429 9.46 1.99 -12.72
C GLY A 429 9.05 2.81 -11.49
N ASP A 430 10.04 3.29 -10.75
CA ASP A 430 9.87 4.14 -9.58
C ASP A 430 10.65 5.45 -9.77
N VAL A 431 9.93 6.56 -9.90
CA VAL A 431 10.51 7.89 -10.08
C VAL A 431 10.23 8.71 -8.83
N GLN A 432 11.26 9.31 -8.23
CA GLN A 432 11.04 10.15 -7.06
C GLN A 432 11.97 11.37 -6.96
N ALA A 433 11.50 12.39 -6.24
CA ALA A 433 12.28 13.57 -5.87
C ALA A 433 11.85 14.06 -4.47
N LEU A 434 12.39 13.43 -3.43
CA LEU A 434 11.98 13.65 -2.03
C LEU A 434 12.73 14.78 -1.32
N GLY A 435 13.61 15.50 -2.02
CA GLY A 435 14.21 16.72 -1.52
C GLY A 435 13.20 17.86 -1.40
N ALA A 436 13.53 18.89 -0.61
CA ALA A 436 12.69 20.09 -0.54
C ALA A 436 12.56 20.73 -1.94
N ASN A 437 11.34 21.07 -2.36
CA ASN A 437 11.02 21.55 -3.72
C ASN A 437 11.34 20.54 -4.85
N GLY A 438 11.50 19.27 -4.53
CA GLY A 438 11.71 18.21 -5.52
C GLY A 438 10.46 17.98 -6.36
N VAL A 439 10.65 17.73 -7.66
CA VAL A 439 9.58 17.39 -8.61
C VAL A 439 9.90 16.07 -9.28
N ALA A 440 8.99 15.09 -9.19
CA ALA A 440 9.24 13.77 -9.76
C ALA A 440 9.13 13.77 -11.29
N LEU A 441 8.02 14.28 -11.84
CA LEU A 441 7.86 14.51 -13.28
C LEU A 441 7.71 16.01 -13.58
N SER A 442 8.65 16.57 -14.33
CA SER A 442 8.70 18.00 -14.65
C SER A 442 8.54 18.21 -16.15
N PHE A 443 7.52 18.96 -16.54
CA PHE A 443 7.28 19.40 -17.91
C PHE A 443 7.47 20.90 -17.92
N ASP A 444 8.68 21.35 -18.28
CA ASP A 444 9.07 22.73 -18.03
C ASP A 444 10.17 23.17 -18.98
N PHE A 445 9.88 24.16 -19.83
CA PHE A 445 10.92 24.77 -20.67
C PHE A 445 11.92 25.60 -19.84
N GLY A 446 11.52 26.03 -18.66
CA GLY A 446 12.25 26.97 -17.82
C GLY A 446 12.10 28.41 -18.29
N ASN A 447 12.69 29.32 -17.52
CA ASN A 447 12.89 30.70 -17.94
C ASN A 447 14.18 30.83 -18.77
N ASN A 448 14.41 32.01 -19.31
CA ASN A 448 15.62 32.33 -20.04
C ASN A 448 16.72 32.88 -19.11
N LEU A 449 17.95 32.40 -19.26
CA LEU A 449 19.14 32.85 -18.54
C LEU A 449 19.35 34.36 -18.68
N LEU A 450 19.10 34.93 -19.86
CA LEU A 450 19.22 36.37 -20.13
C LEU A 450 17.98 37.19 -19.71
N GLY A 451 16.97 36.53 -19.13
CA GLY A 451 15.66 37.11 -18.82
C GLY A 451 14.62 36.88 -19.92
N ASN A 452 13.36 36.73 -19.51
CA ASN A 452 12.26 36.40 -20.41
C ASN A 452 11.89 37.55 -21.37
N ASP A 453 12.30 38.78 -21.06
CA ASP A 453 12.10 39.92 -21.95
C ASP A 453 12.96 39.82 -23.21
N VAL A 454 14.12 39.14 -23.16
CA VAL A 454 15.00 38.94 -24.32
C VAL A 454 14.37 37.94 -25.31
N ASP A 455 14.07 36.74 -24.82
CA ASP A 455 13.39 35.67 -25.55
C ASP A 455 12.72 34.73 -24.54
N TYR A 456 11.45 34.37 -24.78
CA TYR A 456 10.70 33.45 -23.95
C TYR A 456 9.95 32.45 -24.82
N ARG A 457 10.19 31.16 -24.57
CA ARG A 457 9.73 30.05 -25.40
C ARG A 457 8.89 29.05 -24.62
N GLY A 458 8.03 28.34 -25.34
CA GLY A 458 7.22 27.26 -24.79
C GLY A 458 6.28 26.63 -25.81
N SER A 459 5.48 25.66 -25.38
CA SER A 459 4.41 25.09 -26.20
C SER A 459 3.43 26.16 -26.63
N TRP A 460 3.40 26.47 -27.93
CA TRP A 460 2.60 27.57 -28.51
C TRP A 460 2.94 28.98 -27.99
N ILE A 461 4.14 29.16 -27.43
CA ILE A 461 4.61 30.43 -26.85
C ILE A 461 5.94 30.83 -27.49
N HIS A 462 6.02 32.05 -28.02
CA HIS A 462 7.28 32.69 -28.40
C HIS A 462 7.15 34.20 -28.27
N TYR A 463 7.92 34.79 -27.38
CA TYR A 463 7.98 36.23 -27.16
C TYR A 463 9.43 36.71 -27.28
N VAL A 464 9.65 37.84 -27.93
CA VAL A 464 10.97 38.49 -28.09
C VAL A 464 10.78 39.98 -27.80
N GLY A 465 11.62 40.55 -26.93
CA GLY A 465 11.42 41.94 -26.47
C GLY A 465 10.13 42.14 -25.68
N GLY A 466 9.59 41.08 -25.06
CA GLY A 466 8.27 41.09 -24.42
C GLY A 466 7.06 41.06 -25.37
N GLU A 467 7.29 41.05 -26.69
CA GLU A 467 6.25 41.06 -27.72
C GLU A 467 6.11 39.69 -28.40
N ALA A 468 4.90 39.34 -28.85
CA ALA A 468 4.65 38.06 -29.50
C ALA A 468 5.43 37.94 -30.82
N ALA A 469 6.19 36.86 -30.97
CA ALA A 469 7.05 36.59 -32.12
C ALA A 469 6.56 35.40 -32.95
N THR A 470 7.12 35.21 -34.15
CA THR A 470 6.74 34.08 -35.03
C THR A 470 7.10 32.75 -34.37
N LEU A 471 6.14 31.85 -34.23
CA LEU A 471 6.34 30.59 -33.54
C LEU A 471 7.35 29.67 -34.26
N LEU A 472 8.42 29.28 -33.56
CA LEU A 472 9.43 28.38 -34.10
C LEU A 472 8.85 26.97 -34.34
N PRO A 473 9.30 26.23 -35.38
CA PRO A 473 8.76 24.90 -35.69
C PRO A 473 8.75 23.94 -34.50
N GLU A 474 9.77 23.94 -33.66
CA GLU A 474 9.89 23.10 -32.46
C GLU A 474 8.96 23.50 -31.30
N LEU A 475 8.31 24.66 -31.37
CA LEU A 475 7.35 25.17 -30.37
C LEU A 475 5.89 24.99 -30.82
N GLN A 476 5.68 24.64 -32.10
CA GLN A 476 4.37 24.32 -32.70
C GLN A 476 3.90 22.93 -32.26
N GLY A 477 3.56 22.77 -30.99
CA GLY A 477 3.07 21.51 -30.41
C GLY A 477 3.15 21.47 -28.89
N ALA A 478 2.61 20.41 -28.32
CA ALA A 478 2.81 20.09 -26.90
C ALA A 478 4.26 19.64 -26.67
N LEU A 479 4.83 19.98 -25.52
CA LEU A 479 6.12 19.46 -25.09
C LEU A 479 6.07 17.93 -25.02
N VAL A 480 5.02 17.40 -24.39
CA VAL A 480 4.76 15.96 -24.28
C VAL A 480 3.37 15.63 -24.84
N ASN A 481 3.30 14.63 -25.70
CA ASN A 481 2.03 14.14 -26.25
C ASN A 481 1.34 13.15 -25.31
N ASN A 482 2.08 12.20 -24.77
CA ASN A 482 1.54 11.18 -23.86
C ASN A 482 2.50 10.93 -22.70
N ALA A 483 1.98 10.97 -21.48
CA ALA A 483 2.64 10.47 -20.28
C ALA A 483 1.79 9.33 -19.69
N ASP A 484 2.20 8.10 -19.97
CA ASP A 484 1.54 6.87 -19.55
C ASP A 484 2.21 6.31 -18.30
N ILE A 485 1.47 6.22 -17.20
CA ILE A 485 2.03 5.99 -15.85
C ILE A 485 1.36 4.77 -15.24
N SER A 486 2.14 3.73 -14.97
CA SER A 486 1.73 2.51 -14.26
C SER A 486 2.66 2.15 -13.10
N GLY A 487 3.75 2.91 -12.92
CA GLY A 487 4.69 2.76 -11.81
C GLY A 487 4.45 3.75 -10.67
N ARG A 488 5.43 3.88 -9.78
CA ARG A 488 5.39 4.83 -8.66
C ARG A 488 6.01 6.18 -9.05
N VAL A 489 5.36 7.27 -8.66
CA VAL A 489 5.84 8.65 -8.80
C VAL A 489 5.67 9.37 -7.47
N ALA A 490 6.76 9.85 -6.87
CA ALA A 490 6.73 10.44 -5.53
C ALA A 490 7.60 11.68 -5.36
N ALA A 491 7.07 12.75 -4.79
CA ALA A 491 7.85 13.95 -4.52
C ALA A 491 7.28 14.80 -3.38
N LYS A 492 8.14 15.62 -2.77
CA LYS A 492 7.71 16.58 -1.74
C LYS A 492 7.19 17.90 -2.29
N GLY A 493 7.75 18.38 -3.39
CA GLY A 493 7.27 19.59 -4.07
C GLY A 493 6.05 19.27 -4.92
N ALA A 494 6.25 18.47 -5.97
CA ALA A 494 5.17 18.04 -6.86
C ALA A 494 5.44 16.66 -7.44
N ALA A 495 4.46 15.74 -7.34
CA ALA A 495 4.51 14.49 -8.09
C ALA A 495 4.60 14.78 -9.59
N MET A 496 3.85 15.78 -10.06
CA MET A 496 3.92 16.27 -11.43
C MET A 496 3.79 17.80 -11.46
N TYR A 497 4.63 18.44 -12.28
CA TYR A 497 4.55 19.88 -12.53
C TYR A 497 4.52 20.16 -14.04
N ILE A 498 3.50 20.87 -14.49
CA ILE A 498 3.40 21.45 -15.83
C ILE A 498 3.57 22.96 -15.68
N SER A 499 4.66 23.51 -16.21
CA SER A 499 4.93 24.94 -16.07
C SER A 499 4.04 25.79 -16.97
N GLN A 500 4.03 27.10 -16.72
CA GLN A 500 3.29 28.11 -17.48
C GLN A 500 3.61 28.13 -18.99
N ASN A 501 4.72 27.51 -19.42
CA ASN A 501 5.15 27.45 -20.81
C ASN A 501 5.23 26.04 -21.41
N ALA A 502 4.74 25.02 -20.70
CA ALA A 502 4.69 23.65 -21.21
C ALA A 502 3.26 23.14 -21.36
N LEU A 503 2.95 22.51 -22.49
CA LEU A 503 1.71 21.75 -22.67
C LEU A 503 2.00 20.26 -22.66
N VAL A 504 1.18 19.49 -21.95
CA VAL A 504 1.08 18.04 -22.07
C VAL A 504 -0.27 17.69 -22.66
N ASN A 505 -0.35 16.93 -23.76
CA ASN A 505 -1.66 16.62 -24.35
C ASN A 505 -2.43 15.59 -23.50
N HIS A 506 -1.77 14.49 -23.10
CA HIS A 506 -2.39 13.43 -22.32
C HIS A 506 -1.50 12.96 -21.17
N ILE A 507 -2.08 12.86 -19.98
CA ILE A 507 -1.52 12.13 -18.84
C ILE A 507 -2.48 11.00 -18.51
N ASN A 508 -2.01 9.76 -18.53
CA ASN A 508 -2.84 8.58 -18.31
C ASN A 508 -2.32 7.79 -17.10
N LEU A 509 -3.13 7.70 -16.03
CA LEU A 509 -2.88 6.78 -14.93
C LEU A 509 -3.50 5.42 -15.24
N LEU A 510 -2.63 4.43 -15.30
CA LEU A 510 -2.90 3.06 -15.68
C LEU A 510 -2.83 2.16 -14.43
N ASN A 511 -3.33 0.95 -14.55
CA ASN A 511 -3.37 0.01 -13.43
C ASN A 511 -1.94 -0.27 -12.91
N GLY A 512 -1.78 -0.21 -11.58
CA GLY A 512 -0.48 -0.28 -10.91
C GLY A 512 0.10 1.08 -10.47
N ALA A 513 -0.39 2.20 -11.01
CA ALA A 513 0.12 3.53 -10.69
C ALA A 513 -0.01 3.88 -9.19
N GLN A 514 1.04 4.48 -8.63
CA GLN A 514 1.06 5.00 -7.26
C GLN A 514 1.63 6.41 -7.24
N LEU A 515 0.89 7.38 -6.68
CA LEU A 515 1.30 8.77 -6.62
C LEU A 515 1.42 9.27 -5.17
N GLU A 516 2.50 9.97 -4.87
CA GLU A 516 2.74 10.67 -3.59
C GLU A 516 3.21 12.11 -3.84
N GLY A 517 2.50 13.10 -3.30
CA GLY A 517 2.74 14.52 -3.57
C GLY A 517 1.66 15.12 -4.47
N ASN A 518 1.64 16.45 -4.63
CA ASN A 518 0.61 17.17 -5.37
C ASN A 518 0.89 17.22 -6.88
N ILE A 519 -0.14 17.51 -7.67
CA ILE A 519 -0.06 17.74 -9.12
C ILE A 519 -0.40 19.21 -9.40
N TYR A 520 0.47 19.88 -10.15
CA TYR A 520 0.32 21.30 -10.48
C TYR A 520 0.44 21.54 -11.99
N SER A 521 -0.38 22.45 -12.51
CA SER A 521 -0.28 22.99 -13.86
C SER A 521 -0.53 24.49 -13.89
N ASP A 522 0.47 25.25 -14.29
CA ASP A 522 0.38 26.71 -14.47
C ASP A 522 0.09 27.10 -15.94
N TYR A 523 0.02 26.12 -16.85
CA TYR A 523 -0.22 26.39 -18.27
C TYR A 523 -1.62 27.01 -18.48
N ASN A 524 -1.68 28.14 -19.17
CA ASN A 524 -2.93 28.83 -19.48
C ASN A 524 -2.81 29.52 -20.84
N GLN A 525 -2.99 28.76 -21.92
CA GLN A 525 -2.93 29.27 -23.29
C GLN A 525 -4.18 28.88 -24.06
N LEU A 526 -4.62 29.80 -24.92
CA LEU A 526 -5.72 29.58 -25.85
C LEU A 526 -5.20 29.08 -27.20
N ASP A 527 -6.05 28.38 -27.94
CA ASP A 527 -5.82 28.09 -29.35
C ASP A 527 -6.31 29.22 -30.26
N ASP A 528 -6.11 29.05 -31.58
CA ASP A 528 -6.47 30.06 -32.58
C ASP A 528 -7.99 30.30 -32.68
N HIS A 529 -8.82 29.43 -32.10
CA HIS A 529 -10.27 29.56 -32.03
C HIS A 529 -10.74 30.15 -30.69
N GLY A 530 -9.81 30.54 -29.81
CA GLY A 530 -10.11 31.05 -28.47
C GLY A 530 -10.53 29.97 -27.48
N GLN A 531 -10.23 28.69 -27.74
CA GLN A 531 -10.49 27.58 -26.83
C GLN A 531 -9.28 27.31 -25.94
N GLN A 532 -9.53 26.95 -24.68
CA GLN A 532 -8.46 26.57 -23.75
C GLN A 532 -7.71 25.34 -24.27
N ARG A 533 -6.37 25.38 -24.27
CA ARG A 533 -5.53 24.21 -24.54
C ARG A 533 -5.46 23.37 -23.27
N LEU A 534 -6.13 22.22 -23.29
CA LEU A 534 -6.30 21.37 -22.11
C LEU A 534 -5.36 20.15 -22.14
N THR A 535 -4.82 19.83 -20.97
CA THR A 535 -4.20 18.53 -20.69
C THR A 535 -5.30 17.54 -20.32
N GLN A 536 -5.46 16.48 -21.09
CA GLN A 536 -6.38 15.40 -20.78
C GLN A 536 -5.76 14.47 -19.73
N PHE A 537 -6.23 14.56 -18.49
CA PHE A 537 -5.76 13.73 -17.38
C PHE A 537 -6.73 12.57 -17.17
N THR A 538 -6.35 11.35 -17.55
CA THR A 538 -7.25 10.20 -17.56
C THR A 538 -6.86 9.13 -16.53
N PHE A 539 -7.86 8.49 -15.95
CA PHE A 539 -7.71 7.40 -14.99
C PHE A 539 -8.37 6.13 -15.53
N GLY A 540 -7.67 5.00 -15.48
CA GLY A 540 -8.26 3.69 -15.77
C GLY A 540 -8.43 3.34 -17.26
N ARG A 541 -7.54 3.84 -18.12
CA ARG A 541 -7.34 3.26 -19.46
C ARG A 541 -6.57 1.95 -19.35
N LEU A 542 -6.81 1.03 -20.28
CA LEU A 542 -6.09 -0.23 -20.38
C LEU A 542 -4.71 0.01 -21.01
N ALA A 543 -3.67 -0.56 -20.41
CA ALA A 543 -2.31 -0.53 -20.95
C ALA A 543 -2.09 -1.63 -22.02
N ASN A 544 -1.36 -1.31 -23.09
CA ASN A 544 -0.85 -2.33 -24.02
C ASN A 544 0.38 -3.05 -23.45
N LEU A 545 0.94 -4.02 -24.19
CA LEU A 545 2.12 -4.80 -23.76
C LEU A 545 3.38 -3.94 -23.55
N GLN A 546 3.43 -2.76 -24.17
CA GLN A 546 4.53 -1.80 -24.06
C GLN A 546 4.31 -0.80 -22.91
N GLY A 547 3.19 -0.89 -22.18
CA GLY A 547 2.86 0.02 -21.10
C GLY A 547 2.17 1.32 -21.51
N GLN A 548 1.75 1.44 -22.77
CA GLN A 548 1.10 2.64 -23.28
C GLN A 548 -0.41 2.57 -23.08
N ALA A 549 -1.04 3.72 -22.86
CA ALA A 549 -2.50 3.80 -22.76
C ALA A 549 -3.17 3.46 -24.09
N THR A 550 -4.24 2.67 -24.05
CA THR A 550 -5.12 2.41 -25.19
C THR A 550 -6.42 3.23 -25.05
N ASP A 551 -7.30 3.14 -26.03
CA ASP A 551 -8.65 3.75 -25.94
C ASP A 551 -9.65 2.89 -25.17
N GLN A 552 -9.25 1.69 -24.73
CA GLN A 552 -10.13 0.80 -23.96
C GLN A 552 -10.08 1.14 -22.47
N ALA A 553 -11.22 0.98 -21.80
CA ALA A 553 -11.33 1.07 -20.34
C ALA A 553 -10.72 -0.16 -19.66
N ASP A 554 -10.09 0.01 -18.50
CA ASP A 554 -9.67 -1.08 -17.63
C ASP A 554 -10.64 -1.20 -16.43
N PRO A 555 -11.56 -2.19 -16.43
CA PRO A 555 -12.50 -2.39 -15.31
C PRO A 555 -11.80 -2.85 -14.01
N SER A 556 -10.57 -3.35 -14.10
CA SER A 556 -9.77 -3.79 -12.95
C SER A 556 -8.98 -2.66 -12.30
N PHE A 557 -8.95 -1.46 -12.91
CA PHE A 557 -8.24 -0.31 -12.36
C PHE A 557 -8.74 0.05 -10.96
N ARG A 558 -7.82 0.22 -10.03
CA ARG A 558 -8.08 0.69 -8.65
C ARG A 558 -7.03 1.72 -8.31
N PHE A 559 -7.46 2.94 -8.01
CA PHE A 559 -6.58 4.04 -7.68
C PHE A 559 -7.11 4.83 -6.49
N ASN A 560 -6.24 5.17 -5.56
CA ASN A 560 -6.54 6.01 -4.41
C ASN A 560 -5.46 7.08 -4.29
N TYR A 561 -5.88 8.33 -4.21
CA TYR A 561 -4.97 9.47 -4.19
C TYR A 561 -5.42 10.53 -3.18
N ARG A 562 -4.45 11.05 -2.43
CA ARG A 562 -4.65 12.03 -1.36
C ARG A 562 -4.05 13.40 -1.66
N GLY A 563 -3.28 13.52 -2.73
CA GLY A 563 -2.67 14.79 -3.12
C GLY A 563 -3.69 15.72 -3.77
N ASN A 564 -3.37 17.01 -3.80
CA ASN A 564 -4.14 17.99 -4.53
C ASN A 564 -3.87 17.88 -6.03
N ILE A 565 -4.82 18.36 -6.83
CA ILE A 565 -4.68 18.51 -8.29
C ILE A 565 -5.09 19.94 -8.61
N GLU A 566 -4.12 20.76 -8.98
CA GLU A 566 -4.30 22.20 -9.18
C GLU A 566 -3.86 22.57 -10.60
N GLY A 567 -4.77 23.11 -11.39
CA GLY A 567 -4.58 23.44 -12.79
C GLY A 567 -5.91 23.86 -13.42
N ILE A 568 -6.55 24.84 -12.80
CA ILE A 568 -7.92 25.26 -13.13
C ILE A 568 -8.07 25.71 -14.59
N ASP A 569 -7.01 26.21 -15.21
CA ASP A 569 -7.01 26.66 -16.60
C ASP A 569 -6.49 25.62 -17.59
N ASN A 570 -6.19 24.37 -17.18
CA ASN A 570 -5.59 23.39 -18.10
C ASN A 570 -5.99 21.93 -17.88
N LEU A 571 -6.15 21.48 -16.63
CA LEU A 571 -6.34 20.07 -16.33
C LEU A 571 -7.81 19.66 -16.50
N ALA A 572 -8.10 18.88 -17.54
CA ALA A 572 -9.40 18.26 -17.76
C ALA A 572 -9.34 16.78 -17.35
N LEU A 573 -9.99 16.43 -16.25
CA LEU A 573 -9.94 15.09 -15.67
C LEU A 573 -11.02 14.17 -16.26
N SER A 574 -10.69 12.89 -16.45
CA SER A 574 -11.67 11.87 -16.81
C SER A 574 -11.39 10.49 -16.20
N THR A 575 -12.40 9.85 -15.59
CA THR A 575 -12.33 8.42 -15.26
C THR A 575 -12.87 7.60 -16.42
N ARG A 576 -12.16 6.53 -16.80
CA ARG A 576 -12.47 5.71 -17.98
C ARG A 576 -12.83 4.26 -17.63
N GLY A 577 -12.27 3.71 -16.56
CA GLY A 577 -12.55 2.35 -16.11
C GLY A 577 -12.21 2.15 -14.64
N GLY A 578 -12.83 1.13 -14.03
CA GLY A 578 -12.56 0.75 -12.66
C GLY A 578 -12.96 1.83 -11.64
N ILE A 579 -12.23 1.92 -10.54
CA ILE A 579 -12.52 2.83 -9.42
C ILE A 579 -11.36 3.79 -9.21
N THR A 580 -11.66 5.09 -9.24
CA THR A 580 -10.75 6.17 -8.88
C THR A 580 -11.27 6.84 -7.61
N SER A 581 -10.51 6.80 -6.52
CA SER A 581 -10.80 7.51 -5.28
C SER A 581 -9.87 8.71 -5.13
N LEU A 582 -10.43 9.91 -5.14
CA LEU A 582 -9.71 11.17 -4.93
C LEU A 582 -10.10 11.76 -3.56
N ASN A 583 -9.11 12.19 -2.78
CA ASN A 583 -9.32 12.59 -1.38
C ASN A 583 -8.59 13.90 -1.02
N GLY A 584 -8.42 14.80 -1.99
CA GLY A 584 -7.76 16.09 -1.83
C GLY A 584 -8.61 17.26 -2.30
N HIS A 585 -8.00 18.44 -2.27
CA HIS A 585 -8.56 19.67 -2.80
C HIS A 585 -8.19 19.80 -4.29
N HIS A 586 -9.18 19.95 -5.16
CA HIS A 586 -8.95 19.96 -6.60
C HIS A 586 -9.41 21.27 -7.23
N GLN A 587 -8.51 21.95 -7.92
CA GLN A 587 -8.80 23.12 -8.76
C GLN A 587 -8.53 22.74 -10.21
N ILE A 588 -9.57 22.46 -10.98
CA ILE A 588 -9.43 21.80 -12.29
C ILE A 588 -10.32 22.48 -13.32
N TYR A 589 -9.99 22.29 -14.61
CA TYR A 589 -10.83 22.82 -15.68
C TYR A 589 -12.18 22.11 -15.70
N SER A 590 -12.18 20.77 -15.75
CA SER A 590 -13.40 19.96 -15.78
C SER A 590 -13.16 18.57 -15.21
N MET A 591 -14.26 17.89 -14.86
CA MET A 591 -14.26 16.49 -14.47
C MET A 591 -15.32 15.73 -15.27
N SER A 592 -14.97 14.53 -15.75
CA SER A 592 -15.92 13.65 -16.42
C SER A 592 -15.80 12.21 -15.93
N ILE A 593 -16.92 11.60 -15.59
CA ILE A 593 -16.97 10.19 -15.16
C ILE A 593 -17.59 9.40 -16.31
N ALA A 594 -16.80 8.59 -17.01
CA ALA A 594 -17.29 7.84 -18.15
C ALA A 594 -18.12 6.61 -17.74
N PRO A 595 -19.02 6.11 -18.62
CA PRO A 595 -19.74 4.87 -18.39
C PRO A 595 -18.80 3.70 -18.06
N GLY A 596 -19.17 2.89 -17.07
CA GLY A 596 -18.35 1.76 -16.60
C GLY A 596 -17.18 2.13 -15.69
N SER A 597 -17.09 3.38 -15.25
CA SER A 597 -16.12 3.85 -14.25
C SER A 597 -16.82 4.44 -13.02
N THR A 598 -16.12 4.40 -11.88
CA THR A 598 -16.56 4.99 -10.61
C THR A 598 -15.55 6.03 -10.15
N LEU A 599 -16.04 7.23 -9.84
CA LEU A 599 -15.33 8.21 -9.02
C LEU A 599 -15.84 8.13 -7.59
N ALA A 600 -14.92 7.95 -6.66
CA ALA A 600 -15.18 7.92 -5.24
C ALA A 600 -14.24 8.87 -4.47
N GLY A 601 -14.34 8.87 -3.15
CA GLY A 601 -13.44 9.58 -2.24
C GLY A 601 -14.02 10.86 -1.65
N ASN A 602 -13.25 11.49 -0.76
CA ASN A 602 -13.67 12.69 -0.02
C ASN A 602 -12.94 13.93 -0.56
N SER A 603 -13.59 14.67 -1.45
CA SER A 603 -12.95 15.75 -2.21
C SER A 603 -13.84 16.94 -2.48
N ASP A 604 -13.22 18.12 -2.53
CA ASP A 604 -13.76 19.32 -3.14
C ASP A 604 -13.18 19.56 -4.52
N TYR A 605 -14.06 19.95 -5.45
CA TYR A 605 -13.74 20.28 -6.82
C TYR A 605 -14.14 21.72 -7.09
N THR A 606 -13.16 22.60 -7.23
CA THR A 606 -13.36 23.95 -7.78
C THR A 606 -13.11 23.91 -9.27
N LEU A 607 -14.13 24.24 -10.06
CA LEU A 607 -14.08 24.16 -11.51
C LEU A 607 -13.80 25.53 -12.14
N ASN A 608 -13.18 25.52 -13.31
CA ASN A 608 -13.15 26.68 -14.19
C ASN A 608 -14.58 27.10 -14.57
N PRO A 609 -14.89 28.41 -14.68
CA PRO A 609 -16.21 28.89 -15.11
C PRO A 609 -16.68 28.36 -16.48
N ALA A 610 -15.75 28.04 -17.39
CA ALA A 610 -16.06 27.44 -18.69
C ALA A 610 -16.20 25.91 -18.64
N GLY A 611 -15.79 25.29 -17.53
CA GLY A 611 -15.84 23.86 -17.31
C GLY A 611 -17.11 23.38 -16.60
N ARG A 612 -17.20 22.06 -16.42
CA ARG A 612 -18.30 21.39 -15.72
C ARG A 612 -17.85 20.05 -15.18
N PHE A 613 -18.55 19.57 -14.15
CA PHE A 613 -18.44 18.23 -13.61
C PHE A 613 -19.56 17.38 -14.21
N VAL A 614 -19.19 16.39 -15.03
CA VAL A 614 -20.15 15.50 -15.72
C VAL A 614 -20.07 14.09 -15.16
N ASN A 615 -21.21 13.56 -14.71
CA ASN A 615 -21.34 12.17 -14.29
C ASN A 615 -22.14 11.35 -15.31
N ASP A 616 -21.45 10.54 -16.13
CA ASP A 616 -22.04 9.52 -17.01
C ASP A 616 -21.72 8.07 -16.55
N GLY A 617 -21.07 7.93 -15.40
CA GLY A 617 -20.71 6.66 -14.77
C GLY A 617 -21.29 6.57 -13.37
N ILE A 618 -20.47 6.24 -12.36
CA ILE A 618 -20.90 6.20 -10.96
C ILE A 618 -20.13 7.26 -10.17
N LEU A 619 -20.85 8.18 -9.52
CA LEU A 619 -20.31 9.06 -8.48
C LEU A 619 -20.72 8.50 -7.12
N ALA A 620 -19.75 8.15 -6.29
CA ALA A 620 -19.95 7.57 -4.96
C ALA A 620 -19.13 8.34 -3.92
N PRO A 621 -19.68 9.38 -3.26
CA PRO A 621 -18.94 10.15 -2.27
C PRO A 621 -18.30 9.27 -1.19
N GLY A 622 -17.09 9.62 -0.78
CA GLY A 622 -16.36 8.95 0.30
C GLY A 622 -15.66 7.63 -0.07
N ASN A 623 -15.12 6.97 0.96
CA ASN A 623 -14.54 5.61 0.88
C ASN A 623 -15.35 4.70 1.79
N SER A 624 -16.64 4.56 1.46
CA SER A 624 -17.77 4.50 2.38
C SER A 624 -18.30 5.89 2.75
N LEU A 625 -18.91 6.08 3.91
CA LEU A 625 -19.54 7.34 4.32
C LEU A 625 -18.61 8.56 4.13
N GLY A 626 -19.06 9.54 3.35
CA GLY A 626 -18.26 10.72 3.05
C GLY A 626 -18.95 11.82 2.28
N GLN A 627 -18.14 12.76 1.78
CA GLN A 627 -18.64 13.96 1.10
C GLN A 627 -17.84 14.27 -0.16
N ILE A 628 -18.56 14.63 -1.22
CA ILE A 628 -18.00 15.32 -2.39
C ILE A 628 -18.64 16.69 -2.50
N GLU A 629 -17.80 17.72 -2.66
CA GLU A 629 -18.22 19.09 -2.87
C GLU A 629 -17.80 19.56 -4.28
N VAL A 630 -18.71 20.18 -5.02
CA VAL A 630 -18.47 20.71 -6.37
C VAL A 630 -18.82 22.19 -6.38
N THR A 631 -17.81 23.04 -6.53
CA THR A 631 -17.97 24.47 -6.77
C THR A 631 -17.89 24.74 -8.26
N GLY A 632 -19.05 24.86 -8.90
CA GLY A 632 -19.19 24.99 -10.35
C GLY A 632 -20.49 24.36 -10.87
N LEU A 633 -20.53 24.06 -12.17
CA LEU A 633 -21.66 23.37 -12.79
C LEU A 633 -21.53 21.85 -12.61
N TYR A 634 -22.57 21.22 -12.07
CA TYR A 634 -22.71 19.77 -12.00
C TYR A 634 -23.77 19.30 -12.99
N GLN A 635 -23.47 18.26 -13.75
CA GLN A 635 -24.40 17.63 -14.69
C GLN A 635 -24.34 16.12 -14.52
N GLN A 636 -25.46 15.51 -14.16
CA GLN A 636 -25.62 14.07 -14.26
C GLN A 636 -26.26 13.71 -15.60
N GLY A 637 -25.61 12.85 -16.37
CA GLY A 637 -26.14 12.37 -17.64
C GLY A 637 -27.17 11.26 -17.47
N GLU A 638 -27.78 10.85 -18.58
CA GLU A 638 -28.84 9.82 -18.58
C GLU A 638 -28.36 8.44 -18.11
N ASN A 639 -27.07 8.16 -18.31
CA ASN A 639 -26.42 6.92 -17.87
C ASN A 639 -25.72 7.07 -16.52
N GLY A 640 -25.70 8.29 -15.96
CA GLY A 640 -25.04 8.58 -14.69
C GLY A 640 -25.81 8.04 -13.51
N GLN A 641 -25.08 7.56 -12.51
CA GLN A 641 -25.56 7.09 -11.23
C GLN A 641 -24.90 7.90 -10.12
N LEU A 642 -25.71 8.43 -9.21
CA LEU A 642 -25.26 8.92 -7.92
C LEU A 642 -25.56 7.83 -6.88
N LEU A 643 -24.52 7.25 -6.31
CA LEU A 643 -24.61 6.21 -5.29
C LEU A 643 -24.33 6.87 -3.93
N LEU A 644 -25.30 6.79 -3.01
CA LEU A 644 -25.19 7.34 -1.67
C LEU A 644 -25.35 6.24 -0.64
N GLU A 645 -24.32 6.01 0.15
CA GLU A 645 -24.37 5.09 1.27
C GLU A 645 -25.09 5.67 2.48
N VAL A 646 -25.74 4.82 3.27
CA VAL A 646 -26.44 5.18 4.51
C VAL A 646 -26.23 4.11 5.58
N ASP A 647 -26.14 4.48 6.86
CA ASP A 647 -26.04 3.54 7.98
C ASP A 647 -27.30 3.54 8.89
N GLY A 648 -27.35 2.59 9.82
CA GLY A 648 -28.47 2.42 10.76
C GLY A 648 -28.57 3.53 11.83
N ARG A 649 -27.53 4.36 11.96
CA ARG A 649 -27.42 5.48 12.92
C ARG A 649 -27.76 6.83 12.29
N GLY A 650 -28.01 6.86 10.98
CA GLY A 650 -28.30 8.07 10.22
C GLY A 650 -27.07 8.73 9.61
N GLY A 651 -25.89 8.10 9.66
CA GLY A 651 -24.74 8.49 8.85
C GLY A 651 -25.02 8.24 7.37
N HIS A 652 -24.53 9.13 6.50
CA HIS A 652 -24.81 9.07 5.07
C HIS A 652 -23.75 9.78 4.23
N ASP A 653 -23.71 9.44 2.96
CA ASP A 653 -22.98 10.19 1.95
C ASP A 653 -23.64 11.53 1.65
N THR A 654 -22.84 12.49 1.19
CA THR A 654 -23.32 13.81 0.77
C THR A 654 -22.68 14.27 -0.54
N LEU A 655 -23.51 14.74 -1.47
CA LEU A 655 -23.09 15.55 -2.61
C LEU A 655 -23.54 17.01 -2.39
N GLN A 656 -22.56 17.92 -2.31
CA GLN A 656 -22.82 19.36 -2.22
C GLN A 656 -22.38 20.06 -3.51
N VAL A 657 -23.29 20.80 -4.14
CA VAL A 657 -23.02 21.58 -5.35
C VAL A 657 -23.19 23.08 -5.05
N ASN A 658 -22.08 23.79 -4.93
CA ASN A 658 -22.05 25.26 -4.83
C ASN A 658 -22.16 25.87 -6.24
N GLY A 659 -23.30 25.65 -6.88
CA GLY A 659 -23.58 26.10 -8.24
C GLY A 659 -24.93 25.56 -8.74
N HIS A 660 -25.05 25.38 -10.05
CA HIS A 660 -26.22 24.77 -10.68
C HIS A 660 -26.00 23.26 -10.88
N ALA A 661 -26.94 22.44 -10.41
CA ALA A 661 -26.95 20.99 -10.62
C ALA A 661 -28.06 20.59 -11.60
N GLU A 662 -27.71 19.88 -12.67
CA GLU A 662 -28.67 19.24 -13.58
C GLU A 662 -28.75 17.74 -13.25
N PHE A 663 -29.89 17.27 -12.76
CA PHE A 663 -30.11 15.87 -12.37
C PHE A 663 -30.80 15.06 -13.49
N ASN A 664 -30.35 13.82 -13.67
CA ASN A 664 -30.88 12.86 -14.64
C ASN A 664 -30.46 11.43 -14.19
N GLY A 665 -30.72 10.41 -15.00
CA GLY A 665 -30.20 9.06 -14.76
C GLY A 665 -30.70 8.48 -13.43
N GLN A 666 -29.78 7.92 -12.64
CA GLN A 666 -30.11 7.14 -11.45
C GLN A 666 -29.62 7.77 -10.14
N LEU A 667 -30.46 7.72 -9.10
CA LEU A 667 -30.08 7.89 -7.70
C LEU A 667 -30.23 6.55 -6.98
N THR A 668 -29.17 6.08 -6.34
CA THR A 668 -29.17 4.81 -5.62
C THR A 668 -28.76 5.00 -4.17
N PHE A 669 -29.59 4.54 -3.25
CA PHE A 669 -29.25 4.48 -1.83
C PHE A 669 -28.69 3.09 -1.50
N ALA A 670 -27.53 3.02 -0.87
CA ALA A 670 -26.82 1.77 -0.53
C ALA A 670 -26.65 1.62 0.98
N PRO A 671 -27.58 0.95 1.68
CA PRO A 671 -27.46 0.71 3.11
C PRO A 671 -26.22 -0.12 3.44
N GLN A 672 -25.42 0.33 4.40
CA GLN A 672 -24.24 -0.38 4.90
C GLN A 672 -24.64 -1.42 5.97
N PRO A 673 -23.88 -2.51 6.15
CA PRO A 673 -24.14 -3.48 7.21
C PRO A 673 -24.14 -2.83 8.61
N ASP A 674 -25.33 -2.64 9.18
CA ASP A 674 -25.56 -2.05 10.50
C ASP A 674 -26.92 -2.49 11.07
N TRP A 675 -27.24 -2.07 12.30
CA TRP A 675 -28.55 -2.28 12.89
C TRP A 675 -29.57 -1.23 12.42
N TYR A 676 -30.59 -1.69 11.69
CA TYR A 676 -31.74 -0.87 11.30
C TYR A 676 -32.94 -1.17 12.20
N ALA A 677 -33.27 -0.23 13.08
CA ALA A 677 -34.46 -0.30 13.93
C ALA A 677 -35.75 -0.37 13.10
N THR A 678 -36.82 -0.96 13.64
CA THR A 678 -38.11 -1.12 12.94
C THR A 678 -38.76 0.21 12.53
N ASP A 679 -38.49 1.27 13.29
CA ASP A 679 -38.93 2.64 13.03
C ASP A 679 -37.82 3.51 12.41
N TRP A 680 -36.71 2.93 11.95
CA TRP A 680 -35.63 3.67 11.31
C TRP A 680 -36.15 4.42 10.09
N ARG A 681 -35.96 5.74 10.09
CA ARG A 681 -36.31 6.64 9.00
C ARG A 681 -35.18 7.64 8.80
N LEU A 682 -34.84 7.91 7.54
CA LEU A 682 -33.82 8.91 7.19
C LEU A 682 -34.33 9.80 6.04
N ASP A 683 -34.23 11.11 6.22
CA ASP A 683 -34.60 12.10 5.18
C ASP A 683 -33.37 12.36 4.29
N SER A 684 -33.53 12.25 2.97
CA SER A 684 -32.45 12.49 2.01
C SER A 684 -32.09 13.97 1.82
N GLY A 685 -32.84 14.91 2.42
CA GLY A 685 -32.67 16.35 2.18
C GLY A 685 -31.30 16.91 2.55
N GLU A 686 -30.57 16.27 3.46
CA GLU A 686 -29.21 16.67 3.82
C GLU A 686 -28.12 15.99 2.97
N MET A 687 -28.48 14.95 2.19
CA MET A 687 -27.56 14.18 1.35
C MET A 687 -27.28 14.85 0.00
N LEU A 688 -28.23 15.64 -0.48
CA LEU A 688 -28.16 16.33 -1.77
C LEU A 688 -28.40 17.82 -1.55
N LYS A 689 -27.34 18.63 -1.71
CA LYS A 689 -27.43 20.09 -1.56
C LYS A 689 -26.97 20.75 -2.85
N ALA A 690 -27.77 21.66 -3.38
CA ALA A 690 -27.39 22.48 -4.52
C ALA A 690 -27.86 23.93 -4.33
N THR A 691 -27.09 24.91 -4.80
CA THR A 691 -27.51 26.33 -4.77
C THR A 691 -28.75 26.56 -5.66
N SER A 692 -28.77 25.90 -6.83
CA SER A 692 -29.96 25.75 -7.67
C SER A 692 -29.88 24.42 -8.40
N HIS A 693 -31.02 23.85 -8.79
CA HIS A 693 -31.05 22.62 -9.58
C HIS A 693 -32.12 22.66 -10.68
N SER A 694 -31.99 21.75 -11.64
CA SER A 694 -32.98 21.45 -12.68
C SER A 694 -32.91 19.97 -13.06
N GLY A 695 -33.91 19.48 -13.79
CA GLY A 695 -34.03 18.06 -14.10
C GLY A 695 -34.53 17.24 -12.89
N GLU A 696 -34.69 15.94 -13.09
CA GLU A 696 -35.10 14.98 -12.06
C GLU A 696 -34.40 13.64 -12.33
N PHE A 697 -34.11 12.87 -11.28
CA PHE A 697 -33.63 11.50 -11.46
C PHE A 697 -34.70 10.63 -12.12
N ARG A 698 -34.34 9.93 -13.21
CA ARG A 698 -35.26 9.02 -13.92
C ARG A 698 -35.61 7.79 -13.08
N THR A 699 -34.71 7.36 -12.22
CA THR A 699 -34.90 6.19 -11.37
C THR A 699 -34.27 6.41 -10.02
N VAL A 700 -35.02 6.07 -8.98
CA VAL A 700 -34.57 6.08 -7.59
C VAL A 700 -34.74 4.68 -7.04
N ASN A 701 -33.67 4.06 -6.56
CA ASN A 701 -33.70 2.69 -6.08
C ASN A 701 -32.79 2.46 -4.87
N GLY A 702 -32.97 1.31 -4.22
CA GLY A 702 -32.09 0.82 -3.17
C GLY A 702 -31.17 -0.29 -3.69
N LEU A 703 -29.90 -0.25 -3.31
CA LEU A 703 -28.95 -1.35 -3.49
C LEU A 703 -28.74 -2.02 -2.13
N LEU A 704 -29.54 -3.04 -1.84
CA LEU A 704 -29.49 -3.80 -0.59
C LEU A 704 -29.50 -5.30 -0.93
N SER A 705 -28.53 -6.04 -0.40
CA SER A 705 -28.56 -7.50 -0.41
C SER A 705 -28.92 -7.97 1.00
N SER A 706 -30.16 -8.43 1.16
CA SER A 706 -30.68 -8.86 2.46
C SER A 706 -31.81 -9.89 2.29
N PRO A 707 -31.84 -10.96 3.09
CA PRO A 707 -32.98 -11.87 3.17
C PRO A 707 -34.16 -11.30 3.98
N THR A 708 -33.92 -10.36 4.91
CA THR A 708 -34.94 -9.93 5.89
C THR A 708 -35.34 -8.45 5.76
N LEU A 709 -34.50 -7.64 5.14
CA LEU A 709 -34.66 -6.20 5.02
C LEU A 709 -34.99 -5.79 3.59
N THR A 710 -35.84 -4.78 3.47
CA THR A 710 -36.10 -4.10 2.21
C THR A 710 -36.02 -2.59 2.43
N LEU A 711 -35.29 -1.90 1.55
CA LEU A 711 -35.23 -0.44 1.58
C LEU A 711 -36.40 0.14 0.78
N GLN A 712 -37.22 0.96 1.43
CA GLN A 712 -38.26 1.75 0.79
C GLN A 712 -37.83 3.22 0.72
N ALA A 713 -37.84 3.81 -0.47
CA ALA A 713 -37.64 5.24 -0.68
C ALA A 713 -38.96 5.88 -1.15
N THR A 714 -39.59 6.71 -0.32
CA THR A 714 -40.86 7.38 -0.62
C THR A 714 -40.64 8.87 -0.92
N PRO A 715 -41.04 9.38 -2.10
CA PRO A 715 -40.85 10.79 -2.44
C PRO A 715 -41.62 11.73 -1.49
N GLN A 716 -40.99 12.84 -1.08
CA GLN A 716 -41.54 13.86 -0.18
C GLN A 716 -41.69 15.25 -0.85
N GLY A 717 -41.36 15.36 -2.13
CA GLY A 717 -41.32 16.60 -2.90
C GLY A 717 -40.33 16.47 -4.05
N GLU A 718 -39.95 17.60 -4.67
CA GLU A 718 -38.87 17.65 -5.65
C GLU A 718 -37.54 17.22 -5.00
N ASP A 719 -36.88 16.23 -5.61
CA ASP A 719 -35.57 15.69 -5.24
C ASP A 719 -35.35 15.35 -3.74
N ARG A 720 -36.41 14.94 -3.03
CA ARG A 720 -36.34 14.47 -1.64
C ARG A 720 -37.11 13.18 -1.41
N TRP A 721 -36.51 12.26 -0.66
CA TRP A 721 -37.06 10.95 -0.32
C TRP A 721 -36.95 10.68 1.17
N GLN A 722 -38.02 10.13 1.73
CA GLN A 722 -37.98 9.49 3.04
C GLN A 722 -37.55 8.03 2.84
N LEU A 723 -36.40 7.68 3.37
CA LEU A 723 -35.92 6.31 3.44
C LEU A 723 -36.51 5.61 4.67
N ALA A 724 -36.95 4.38 4.48
CA ALA A 724 -37.45 3.50 5.52
C ALA A 724 -36.90 2.09 5.31
N MET A 725 -36.38 1.47 6.37
CA MET A 725 -36.01 0.07 6.34
C MET A 725 -37.19 -0.76 6.82
N LEU A 726 -37.69 -1.66 5.98
CA LEU A 726 -38.83 -2.52 6.28
C LEU A 726 -38.34 -3.94 6.54
N ARG A 727 -38.93 -4.57 7.56
CA ARG A 727 -38.69 -5.96 7.95
C ARG A 727 -40.04 -6.67 8.05
N ALA A 728 -40.16 -7.86 7.49
CA ALA A 728 -41.40 -8.65 7.55
C ALA A 728 -41.65 -9.19 8.98
N ASP A 729 -42.91 -9.41 9.34
CA ASP A 729 -43.29 -9.94 10.68
C ASP A 729 -42.73 -11.35 10.95
N ASN A 730 -42.43 -12.12 9.90
CA ASN A 730 -41.85 -13.46 9.97
C ASN A 730 -40.45 -13.54 9.33
N ALA A 731 -39.69 -12.44 9.41
CA ALA A 731 -38.39 -12.26 8.75
C ALA A 731 -37.42 -13.42 9.01
N TYR A 732 -37.37 -13.95 10.22
CA TYR A 732 -36.44 -15.01 10.60
C TYR A 732 -37.10 -16.40 10.57
N SER A 733 -38.31 -16.57 11.12
CA SER A 733 -38.97 -17.89 11.20
C SER A 733 -39.28 -18.54 9.86
N GLN A 734 -39.43 -17.75 8.79
CA GLN A 734 -39.68 -18.28 7.44
C GLN A 734 -38.54 -19.18 6.90
N TYR A 735 -37.32 -19.03 7.42
CA TYR A 735 -36.14 -19.79 6.99
C TYR A 735 -35.90 -21.07 7.80
N ALA A 736 -36.77 -21.40 8.74
CA ALA A 736 -36.64 -22.60 9.56
C ALA A 736 -36.86 -23.90 8.77
N GLN A 737 -36.01 -24.90 9.02
CA GLN A 737 -36.10 -26.23 8.38
C GLN A 737 -36.90 -27.25 9.19
N ASP A 738 -37.08 -27.01 10.47
CA ASP A 738 -37.83 -27.88 11.39
C ASP A 738 -38.58 -27.03 12.43
N ASN A 739 -39.44 -27.68 13.22
CA ASN A 739 -40.24 -27.00 14.23
C ASN A 739 -39.37 -26.34 15.32
N ASN A 740 -38.22 -26.93 15.64
CA ASN A 740 -37.29 -26.40 16.65
C ASN A 740 -36.66 -25.08 16.19
N ALA A 741 -36.19 -25.02 14.94
CA ALA A 741 -35.69 -23.80 14.32
C ALA A 741 -36.81 -22.75 14.15
N TRP A 742 -38.03 -23.18 13.84
CA TRP A 742 -39.17 -22.28 13.65
C TRP A 742 -39.54 -21.56 14.96
N GLN A 743 -39.52 -22.29 16.08
CA GLN A 743 -39.75 -21.74 17.42
C GLN A 743 -38.69 -20.68 17.79
N VAL A 744 -37.41 -20.94 17.50
CA VAL A 744 -36.32 -19.95 17.69
C VAL A 744 -36.53 -18.74 16.79
N GLY A 745 -36.91 -18.96 15.52
CA GLY A 745 -37.18 -17.89 14.57
C GLY A 745 -38.34 -17.00 15.00
N GLN A 746 -39.43 -17.58 15.53
CA GLN A 746 -40.55 -16.82 16.08
C GLN A 746 -40.14 -15.96 17.28
N ALA A 747 -39.24 -16.47 18.13
CA ALA A 747 -38.71 -15.67 19.23
C ALA A 747 -37.93 -14.46 18.70
N LEU A 748 -37.09 -14.65 17.68
CA LEU A 748 -36.38 -13.54 17.02
C LEU A 748 -37.33 -12.55 16.34
N ASP A 749 -38.39 -13.03 15.68
CA ASP A 749 -39.43 -12.19 15.08
C ASP A 749 -40.15 -11.33 16.13
N HIS A 750 -40.36 -11.87 17.35
CA HIS A 750 -40.98 -11.11 18.44
C HIS A 750 -40.03 -10.09 19.08
N ILE A 751 -38.75 -10.45 19.25
CA ILE A 751 -37.74 -9.62 19.93
C ILE A 751 -37.37 -8.39 19.11
N VAL A 752 -37.36 -8.48 17.78
CA VAL A 752 -36.75 -7.47 16.90
C VAL A 752 -37.32 -6.05 17.10
N SER A 753 -38.59 -5.93 17.48
CA SER A 753 -39.27 -4.65 17.76
C SER A 753 -38.78 -3.94 19.03
N GLY A 754 -38.20 -4.68 19.97
CA GLY A 754 -37.67 -4.19 21.24
C GLY A 754 -36.19 -4.54 21.45
N ALA A 755 -35.46 -4.83 20.37
CA ALA A 755 -34.07 -5.26 20.42
C ALA A 755 -33.13 -4.16 20.96
N GLY A 756 -32.57 -4.41 22.13
CA GLY A 756 -31.51 -3.60 22.74
C GLY A 756 -30.14 -3.85 22.11
N ALA A 757 -29.16 -3.02 22.48
CA ALA A 757 -27.79 -3.09 21.95
C ALA A 757 -27.10 -4.44 22.14
N ASP A 758 -27.55 -5.24 23.11
CA ASP A 758 -27.03 -6.55 23.45
C ASP A 758 -27.31 -7.62 22.37
N ILE A 759 -28.36 -7.48 21.55
CA ILE A 759 -28.72 -8.47 20.50
C ILE A 759 -28.53 -7.94 19.07
N GLN A 760 -28.35 -6.62 18.91
CA GLN A 760 -28.26 -5.96 17.59
C GLN A 760 -27.18 -6.54 16.67
N SER A 761 -26.04 -7.00 17.21
CA SER A 761 -24.98 -7.61 16.41
C SER A 761 -25.37 -8.93 15.74
N LEU A 762 -26.23 -9.71 16.39
CA LEU A 762 -26.80 -10.93 15.80
C LEU A 762 -27.76 -10.54 14.68
N TYR A 763 -28.65 -9.59 14.92
CA TYR A 763 -29.59 -9.14 13.89
C TYR A 763 -28.91 -8.53 12.68
N SER A 764 -27.92 -7.65 12.84
CA SER A 764 -27.20 -7.08 11.70
C SER A 764 -26.51 -8.16 10.86
N THR A 765 -25.97 -9.19 11.52
CA THR A 765 -25.36 -10.33 10.82
C THR A 765 -26.40 -11.13 10.02
N LEU A 766 -27.56 -11.42 10.63
CA LEU A 766 -28.64 -12.16 9.96
C LEU A 766 -29.25 -11.32 8.82
N ASP A 767 -29.43 -10.03 9.05
CA ASP A 767 -30.06 -9.10 8.13
C ASP A 767 -29.20 -8.85 6.88
N PHE A 768 -27.87 -8.86 7.00
CA PHE A 768 -26.95 -8.70 5.87
C PHE A 768 -26.33 -10.03 5.39
N SER A 769 -26.98 -11.15 5.73
CA SER A 769 -26.55 -12.48 5.26
C SER A 769 -27.03 -12.79 3.84
N ALA A 770 -26.76 -14.00 3.34
CA ALA A 770 -27.14 -14.41 2.00
C ALA A 770 -28.66 -14.28 1.75
N ILE A 771 -29.04 -13.76 0.58
CA ILE A 771 -30.44 -13.48 0.21
C ILE A 771 -31.34 -14.72 0.17
N ASP A 772 -30.76 -15.92 0.08
CA ASP A 772 -31.50 -17.19 0.13
C ASP A 772 -31.88 -17.60 1.56
N GLY A 773 -31.38 -16.89 2.58
CA GLY A 773 -31.60 -17.16 4.00
C GLY A 773 -30.92 -18.42 4.52
N GLY A 774 -30.00 -19.01 3.76
CA GLY A 774 -29.25 -20.21 4.18
C GLY A 774 -28.49 -20.02 5.49
N SER A 775 -27.89 -18.83 5.67
CA SER A 775 -27.18 -18.47 6.90
C SER A 775 -28.14 -18.33 8.10
N ILE A 776 -29.34 -17.79 7.89
CA ILE A 776 -30.39 -17.72 8.92
C ILE A 776 -30.83 -19.13 9.33
N SER A 777 -31.12 -20.01 8.36
CA SER A 777 -31.47 -21.41 8.64
C SER A 777 -30.43 -22.11 9.53
N SER A 778 -29.14 -21.96 9.21
CA SER A 778 -28.05 -22.50 10.03
C SER A 778 -27.99 -21.86 11.42
N ALA A 779 -28.20 -20.55 11.51
CA ALA A 779 -28.21 -19.83 12.77
C ALA A 779 -29.31 -20.32 13.72
N LEU A 780 -30.54 -20.52 13.22
CA LEU A 780 -31.69 -20.92 14.03
C LEU A 780 -31.47 -22.26 14.74
N GLN A 781 -30.81 -23.22 14.07
CA GLN A 781 -30.45 -24.51 14.69
C GLN A 781 -29.38 -24.32 15.77
N GLN A 782 -28.34 -23.53 15.48
CA GLN A 782 -27.26 -23.21 16.42
C GLN A 782 -27.76 -22.46 17.66
N LEU A 783 -28.74 -21.57 17.51
CA LEU A 783 -29.34 -20.76 18.58
C LEU A 783 -30.32 -21.54 19.48
N SER A 784 -30.59 -22.80 19.17
CA SER A 784 -31.50 -23.65 19.93
C SER A 784 -30.84 -24.34 21.14
N PRO A 785 -31.62 -24.76 22.16
CA PRO A 785 -31.12 -25.57 23.29
C PRO A 785 -30.95 -27.06 22.93
N ALA A 786 -30.99 -27.44 21.65
CA ALA A 786 -30.99 -28.85 21.23
C ALA A 786 -29.75 -29.62 21.74
N ALA A 787 -28.58 -28.99 21.82
CA ALA A 787 -27.36 -29.59 22.37
C ALA A 787 -27.51 -30.16 23.80
N TYR A 788 -28.39 -29.60 24.63
CA TYR A 788 -28.63 -30.10 25.99
C TYR A 788 -29.33 -31.47 26.00
N SER A 789 -30.04 -31.84 24.94
CA SER A 789 -30.66 -33.19 24.84
C SER A 789 -29.61 -34.30 24.77
N ALA A 790 -28.43 -34.03 24.20
CA ALA A 790 -27.31 -34.97 24.17
C ALA A 790 -26.73 -35.23 25.57
N MET A 791 -26.84 -34.26 26.49
CA MET A 791 -26.45 -34.45 27.89
C MET A 791 -27.39 -35.43 28.60
N PHE A 792 -28.71 -35.32 28.39
CA PHE A 792 -29.69 -36.30 28.88
C PHE A 792 -29.43 -37.70 28.29
N ALA A 793 -29.16 -37.78 26.98
CA ALA A 793 -28.88 -39.06 26.32
C ALA A 793 -27.62 -39.73 26.86
N SER A 794 -26.57 -38.93 27.09
CA SER A 794 -25.33 -39.40 27.71
C SER A 794 -25.58 -39.90 29.13
N SER A 795 -26.20 -39.10 30.00
CA SER A 795 -26.51 -39.52 31.38
C SER A 795 -27.34 -40.81 31.38
N LEU A 796 -28.37 -40.92 30.54
CA LEU A 796 -29.19 -42.14 30.39
C LEU A 796 -28.33 -43.37 30.05
N ASN A 797 -27.41 -43.26 29.08
CA ASN A 797 -26.55 -44.36 28.68
C ASN A 797 -25.64 -44.85 29.83
N ARG A 798 -25.08 -43.94 30.61
CA ARG A 798 -24.26 -44.28 31.80
C ARG A 798 -25.09 -44.94 32.88
N GLU A 799 -26.27 -44.40 33.15
CA GLU A 799 -27.21 -44.99 34.09
C GLU A 799 -27.57 -46.42 33.66
N GLN A 800 -27.91 -46.64 32.39
CA GLN A 800 -28.21 -47.98 31.90
C GLN A 800 -26.99 -48.92 31.98
N GLN A 801 -25.77 -48.43 31.71
CA GLN A 801 -24.53 -49.19 31.85
C GLN A 801 -24.28 -49.63 33.31
N ILE A 802 -24.41 -48.71 34.28
CA ILE A 802 -24.27 -49.04 35.71
C ILE A 802 -25.34 -50.05 36.12
N THR A 803 -26.58 -49.89 35.66
CA THR A 803 -27.68 -50.84 35.95
C THR A 803 -27.36 -52.23 35.43
N ARG A 804 -26.80 -52.34 34.22
CA ARG A 804 -26.41 -53.63 33.62
C ARG A 804 -25.20 -54.26 34.32
N ILE A 805 -24.26 -53.48 34.82
CA ILE A 805 -23.16 -53.97 35.66
C ILE A 805 -23.74 -54.56 36.96
N VAL A 806 -24.50 -53.76 37.71
CA VAL A 806 -25.07 -54.16 39.02
C VAL A 806 -26.08 -55.31 38.87
N SER A 807 -26.85 -55.36 37.78
CA SER A 807 -27.80 -56.46 37.54
C SER A 807 -27.12 -57.75 37.07
N GLY A 808 -25.93 -57.63 36.48
CA GLY A 808 -25.24 -58.75 35.82
C GLY A 808 -24.10 -59.40 36.60
N SER A 809 -23.60 -58.82 37.71
CA SER A 809 -22.51 -59.43 38.50
C SER A 809 -22.97 -60.75 39.14
N HIS A 810 -22.78 -61.87 38.46
CA HIS A 810 -23.06 -63.19 39.01
C HIS A 810 -21.94 -63.57 39.99
N PRO A 811 -22.23 -64.00 41.23
CA PRO A 811 -21.21 -64.61 42.07
C PRO A 811 -20.70 -65.90 41.40
N SER A 812 -19.38 -65.99 41.24
CA SER A 812 -18.65 -67.11 40.61
C SER A 812 -19.17 -68.51 40.99
N ASN A 813 -19.16 -69.45 40.04
CA ASN A 813 -19.45 -70.87 40.29
C ASN A 813 -18.19 -71.65 40.73
N THR A 814 -17.77 -71.50 41.99
CA THR A 814 -16.87 -72.49 42.62
C THR A 814 -17.60 -73.45 43.58
N PRO A 815 -17.04 -74.66 43.81
CA PRO A 815 -17.69 -75.74 44.57
C PRO A 815 -17.84 -75.48 46.08
N GLU A 816 -17.15 -74.50 46.65
CA GLU A 816 -17.37 -74.08 48.04
C GLU A 816 -18.23 -72.82 48.08
N GLN A 817 -19.39 -72.95 48.72
CA GLN A 817 -20.38 -71.90 48.92
C GLN A 817 -19.73 -70.63 49.49
N GLN A 818 -20.15 -69.44 49.01
CA GLN A 818 -20.15 -68.25 49.88
C GLN A 818 -20.80 -68.69 51.20
N VAL A 819 -20.05 -68.63 52.30
CA VAL A 819 -20.55 -69.01 53.61
C VAL A 819 -21.67 -68.05 53.97
N ALA A 820 -22.81 -68.57 54.42
CA ALA A 820 -23.92 -67.74 54.87
C ALA A 820 -23.40 -66.83 56.01
N GLY A 821 -23.47 -65.51 55.83
CA GLY A 821 -22.96 -64.55 56.81
C GLY A 821 -21.82 -63.65 56.34
N GLU A 822 -21.07 -64.02 55.30
CA GLU A 822 -19.88 -63.27 54.84
C GLU A 822 -20.23 -62.14 53.85
N TRP A 823 -19.45 -61.06 53.91
CA TRP A 823 -19.56 -59.92 53.00
C TRP A 823 -18.61 -60.10 51.81
N HIS A 824 -19.13 -59.89 50.61
CA HIS A 824 -18.42 -59.91 49.34
C HIS A 824 -18.28 -58.48 48.84
N SER A 825 -17.05 -57.99 48.73
CA SER A 825 -16.76 -56.64 48.22
C SER A 825 -16.31 -56.70 46.76
N PHE A 826 -16.78 -55.75 45.96
CA PHE A 826 -16.43 -55.64 44.55
C PHE A 826 -16.04 -54.21 44.17
N ALA A 827 -15.12 -54.09 43.21
CA ALA A 827 -14.82 -52.86 42.51
C ALA A 827 -14.71 -53.17 41.01
N ILE A 828 -15.49 -52.45 40.20
CA ILE A 828 -15.69 -52.70 38.78
C ILE A 828 -15.47 -51.39 38.03
N PRO A 829 -14.23 -51.08 37.61
CA PRO A 829 -13.99 -50.07 36.60
C PRO A 829 -14.74 -50.40 35.29
N PHE A 830 -15.34 -49.37 34.70
CA PHE A 830 -16.04 -49.46 33.43
C PHE A 830 -15.68 -48.30 32.50
N GLY A 831 -15.89 -48.51 31.22
CA GLY A 831 -15.75 -47.48 30.19
C GLY A 831 -16.62 -47.82 28.97
N GLY A 832 -16.99 -46.82 28.19
CA GLY A 832 -17.77 -47.03 26.97
C GLY A 832 -17.81 -45.81 26.06
N GLY A 833 -18.13 -46.06 24.80
CA GLY A 833 -18.39 -45.05 23.78
C GLY A 833 -19.78 -45.23 23.17
N PHE A 834 -20.41 -44.10 22.85
CA PHE A 834 -21.74 -44.03 22.25
C PHE A 834 -21.71 -42.99 21.13
N TRP A 835 -22.17 -43.37 19.93
CA TRP A 835 -22.14 -42.50 18.75
C TRP A 835 -23.55 -42.45 18.15
N GLN A 836 -24.12 -41.25 18.09
CA GLN A 836 -25.43 -40.99 17.50
C GLN A 836 -25.26 -40.08 16.28
N GLN A 837 -25.88 -40.47 15.16
CA GLN A 837 -26.04 -39.64 13.97
C GLN A 837 -27.35 -38.85 14.08
N ARG A 838 -27.39 -37.66 13.44
CA ARG A 838 -28.61 -36.85 13.42
C ARG A 838 -29.71 -37.58 12.65
N GLN A 839 -30.89 -37.76 13.26
CA GLN A 839 -32.08 -38.34 12.62
C GLN A 839 -33.36 -37.70 13.17
N GLY A 840 -34.15 -37.04 12.32
CA GLY A 840 -35.34 -36.31 12.78
C GLY A 840 -34.98 -35.27 13.86
N SER A 841 -35.61 -35.37 15.03
CA SER A 841 -35.35 -34.53 16.21
C SER A 841 -34.21 -35.05 17.11
N GLN A 842 -33.53 -36.15 16.74
CA GLN A 842 -32.34 -36.64 17.45
C GLN A 842 -31.12 -35.82 17.08
N VAL A 843 -30.47 -35.23 18.09
CA VAL A 843 -29.21 -34.51 17.93
C VAL A 843 -28.06 -35.52 17.74
N GLY A 844 -27.17 -35.25 16.77
CA GLY A 844 -25.97 -36.06 16.56
C GLY A 844 -24.91 -35.76 17.61
N TYR A 845 -24.33 -36.78 18.23
CA TYR A 845 -23.27 -36.62 19.22
C TYR A 845 -22.32 -37.82 19.27
N ASP A 846 -21.14 -37.60 19.82
CA ASP A 846 -20.20 -38.64 20.25
C ASP A 846 -19.99 -38.49 21.76
N ALA A 847 -20.24 -39.55 22.51
CA ALA A 847 -20.15 -39.56 23.97
C ALA A 847 -19.25 -40.68 24.47
N SER A 848 -18.59 -40.44 25.60
CA SER A 848 -17.87 -41.47 26.35
C SER A 848 -18.27 -41.45 27.81
N SER A 849 -18.32 -42.62 28.42
CA SER A 849 -18.50 -42.81 29.87
C SER A 849 -17.32 -43.58 30.43
N TYR A 850 -16.97 -43.29 31.68
CA TYR A 850 -16.02 -44.08 32.45
C TYR A 850 -16.33 -43.94 33.94
N GLY A 851 -15.89 -44.89 34.74
CA GLY A 851 -16.11 -44.82 36.17
C GLY A 851 -15.76 -46.11 36.88
N ILE A 852 -16.09 -46.14 38.18
CA ILE A 852 -15.95 -47.33 39.01
C ILE A 852 -17.28 -47.53 39.75
N VAL A 853 -17.84 -48.73 39.64
CA VAL A 853 -18.90 -49.21 40.53
C VAL A 853 -18.23 -49.98 41.66
N PHE A 854 -18.55 -49.68 42.90
CA PHE A 854 -18.01 -50.38 44.06
C PHE A 854 -19.12 -50.70 45.05
N GLY A 855 -18.97 -51.74 45.85
CA GLY A 855 -20.02 -52.11 46.79
C GLY A 855 -19.71 -53.36 47.57
N ALA A 856 -20.68 -53.77 48.38
CA ALA A 856 -20.63 -55.03 49.08
C ALA A 856 -22.00 -55.71 49.08
N ASP A 857 -22.01 -57.02 48.92
CA ASP A 857 -23.19 -57.86 49.04
C ASP A 857 -22.96 -59.02 50.01
N LYS A 858 -24.05 -59.53 50.59
CA LYS A 858 -24.02 -60.61 51.58
C LYS A 858 -25.14 -61.60 51.30
N ARG A 859 -24.82 -62.89 51.43
CA ARG A 859 -25.78 -63.98 51.37
C ARG A 859 -26.56 -64.07 52.68
N SER A 860 -27.89 -64.16 52.59
CA SER A 860 -28.76 -64.18 53.77
C SER A 860 -28.51 -65.42 54.63
N GLU A 861 -28.33 -65.20 55.94
CA GLU A 861 -28.17 -66.26 56.94
C GLU A 861 -29.47 -67.05 57.17
N GLN A 862 -30.63 -66.42 56.94
CA GLN A 862 -31.94 -67.03 57.15
C GLN A 862 -32.42 -67.82 55.92
N ASN A 863 -32.01 -67.41 54.72
CA ASN A 863 -32.33 -68.09 53.48
C ASN A 863 -31.18 -67.90 52.48
N SER A 864 -30.41 -68.96 52.26
CA SER A 864 -29.26 -68.96 51.35
C SER A 864 -29.61 -68.63 49.90
N ASP A 865 -30.87 -68.61 49.51
CA ASP A 865 -31.27 -68.28 48.13
C ASP A 865 -31.22 -66.78 47.85
N TRP A 866 -31.13 -65.95 48.90
CA TRP A 866 -31.13 -64.48 48.80
C TRP A 866 -29.75 -63.88 49.00
N VAL A 867 -29.45 -62.84 48.21
CA VAL A 867 -28.29 -61.96 48.34
C VAL A 867 -28.77 -60.52 48.38
N TYR A 868 -28.32 -59.74 49.36
CA TYR A 868 -28.61 -58.32 49.48
C TYR A 868 -27.32 -57.53 49.57
N GLY A 869 -27.31 -56.32 49.01
CA GLY A 869 -26.12 -55.48 49.04
C GLY A 869 -26.42 -54.02 48.81
N PHE A 870 -25.36 -53.23 48.91
CA PHE A 870 -25.34 -51.82 48.52
C PHE A 870 -24.22 -51.59 47.51
N HIS A 871 -24.34 -50.53 46.73
CA HIS A 871 -23.32 -50.10 45.79
C HIS A 871 -23.26 -48.58 45.74
N GLY A 872 -22.10 -48.07 45.36
CA GLY A 872 -21.90 -46.71 44.90
C GLY A 872 -21.24 -46.71 43.53
N ALA A 873 -21.41 -45.62 42.79
CA ALA A 873 -20.68 -45.38 41.55
C ALA A 873 -20.12 -43.97 41.54
N VAL A 874 -18.85 -43.84 41.15
CA VAL A 874 -18.24 -42.56 40.77
C VAL A 874 -17.97 -42.64 39.28
N SER A 875 -18.52 -41.71 38.52
CA SER A 875 -18.47 -41.78 37.07
C SER A 875 -18.28 -40.40 36.42
N GLY A 876 -17.68 -40.42 35.23
CA GLY A 876 -17.44 -39.26 34.40
C GLY A 876 -17.91 -39.51 32.98
N GLN A 877 -18.30 -38.43 32.31
CA GLN A 877 -18.74 -38.45 30.92
C GLN A 877 -18.22 -37.25 30.15
N SER A 878 -18.02 -37.44 28.85
CA SER A 878 -17.77 -36.37 27.89
C SER A 878 -18.70 -36.53 26.70
N VAL A 879 -19.28 -35.43 26.22
CA VAL A 879 -20.13 -35.39 25.04
C VAL A 879 -19.57 -34.36 24.07
N THR A 880 -19.55 -34.66 22.78
CA THR A 880 -19.29 -33.71 21.70
C THR A 880 -20.46 -33.78 20.73
N VAL A 881 -21.21 -32.68 20.65
CA VAL A 881 -22.38 -32.52 19.78
C VAL A 881 -21.90 -32.09 18.40
N LYS A 882 -22.40 -32.80 17.38
CA LYS A 882 -22.04 -32.57 15.97
C LYS A 882 -22.73 -31.32 15.42
N SER A 883 -22.30 -30.87 14.25
CA SER A 883 -22.97 -29.84 13.47
C SER A 883 -24.44 -30.22 13.21
N PRO A 884 -25.38 -29.27 13.21
CA PRO A 884 -25.19 -27.81 13.29
C PRO A 884 -25.00 -27.23 14.70
N GLU A 885 -25.41 -27.90 15.78
CA GLU A 885 -25.46 -27.30 17.13
C GLU A 885 -24.10 -27.05 17.79
N ASN A 886 -23.05 -27.79 17.40
CA ASN A 886 -21.65 -27.61 17.81
C ASN A 886 -21.44 -27.27 19.30
N ALA A 887 -21.39 -28.30 20.15
CA ALA A 887 -21.20 -28.13 21.59
C ALA A 887 -20.31 -29.24 22.19
N SER A 888 -19.74 -28.97 23.36
CA SER A 888 -19.00 -29.97 24.15
C SER A 888 -19.47 -29.94 25.60
N GLY A 889 -19.70 -31.12 26.17
CA GLY A 889 -20.24 -31.28 27.51
C GLY A 889 -19.41 -32.23 28.35
N LYS A 890 -19.42 -32.04 29.66
CA LYS A 890 -18.86 -32.99 30.63
C LYS A 890 -19.79 -33.13 31.83
N THR A 891 -19.87 -34.35 32.35
CA THR A 891 -20.64 -34.67 33.56
C THR A 891 -19.81 -35.51 34.49
N THR A 892 -19.85 -35.22 35.78
CA THR A 892 -19.33 -36.09 36.85
C THR A 892 -20.47 -36.43 37.79
N ALA A 893 -20.64 -37.71 38.10
CA ALA A 893 -21.76 -38.19 38.88
C ALA A 893 -21.31 -39.08 40.05
N PHE A 894 -22.09 -39.01 41.12
CA PHE A 894 -21.98 -39.89 42.27
C PHE A 894 -23.34 -40.50 42.59
N ASP A 895 -23.39 -41.83 42.54
CA ASP A 895 -24.61 -42.61 42.76
C ASP A 895 -24.47 -43.49 44.00
N LEU A 896 -25.59 -43.68 44.72
CA LEU A 896 -25.74 -44.63 45.81
C LEU A 896 -26.97 -45.50 45.57
N GLY A 897 -26.83 -46.80 45.77
CA GLY A 897 -27.92 -47.73 45.53
C GLY A 897 -27.87 -48.98 46.39
N ILE A 898 -28.96 -49.73 46.30
CA ILE A 898 -29.17 -51.02 46.95
C ILE A 898 -29.51 -52.07 45.90
N GLN A 899 -29.14 -53.32 46.16
CA GLN A 899 -29.43 -54.44 45.29
C GLN A 899 -29.89 -55.68 46.06
N ALA A 900 -30.75 -56.46 45.44
CA ALA A 900 -31.25 -57.74 45.94
C ALA A 900 -31.28 -58.77 44.80
N ARG A 901 -30.95 -60.02 45.10
CA ARG A 901 -30.99 -61.14 44.16
C ARG A 901 -31.53 -62.39 44.84
N TYR A 902 -32.26 -63.19 44.07
CA TYR A 902 -32.79 -64.49 44.48
C TYR A 902 -32.42 -65.54 43.44
N ALA A 903 -31.83 -66.65 43.88
CA ALA A 903 -31.62 -67.84 43.05
C ALA A 903 -31.44 -69.07 43.97
N ALA A 904 -32.41 -69.99 43.93
CA ALA A 904 -32.35 -71.22 44.72
C ALA A 904 -31.29 -72.20 44.22
N ASP A 905 -31.15 -72.31 42.90
CA ASP A 905 -30.09 -73.05 42.22
C ASP A 905 -29.46 -72.13 41.16
N ARG A 906 -28.14 -72.18 41.06
CA ARG A 906 -27.35 -71.30 40.19
C ARG A 906 -27.39 -71.71 38.72
N GLN A 907 -27.56 -73.00 38.44
CA GLN A 907 -27.61 -73.58 37.09
C GLN A 907 -29.02 -73.94 36.64
N ALA A 908 -29.97 -74.12 37.56
CA ALA A 908 -31.36 -74.44 37.25
C ALA A 908 -32.36 -73.63 38.10
N GLY A 909 -33.56 -73.40 37.56
CA GLY A 909 -34.67 -72.81 38.31
C GLY A 909 -34.83 -71.30 38.15
N MET A 910 -35.74 -70.73 38.93
CA MET A 910 -36.10 -69.33 38.87
C MET A 910 -35.04 -68.45 39.53
N TYR A 911 -34.71 -67.33 38.89
CA TYR A 911 -33.88 -66.29 39.49
C TYR A 911 -34.55 -64.92 39.33
N LEU A 912 -34.33 -64.05 40.32
CA LEU A 912 -34.81 -62.67 40.34
C LEU A 912 -33.67 -61.74 40.73
N PHE A 913 -33.68 -60.52 40.23
CA PHE A 913 -32.79 -59.45 40.63
C PHE A 913 -33.54 -58.12 40.68
N GLY A 914 -33.10 -57.24 41.56
CA GLY A 914 -33.60 -55.89 41.66
C GLY A 914 -32.55 -54.95 42.20
N ASN A 915 -32.54 -53.71 41.72
CA ASN A 915 -31.71 -52.65 42.26
C ASN A 915 -32.44 -51.30 42.16
N GLY A 916 -32.08 -50.40 43.06
CA GLY A 916 -32.51 -49.01 43.03
C GLY A 916 -31.35 -48.12 43.43
N ARG A 917 -31.18 -47.01 42.71
CA ARG A 917 -30.14 -46.01 42.98
C ARG A 917 -30.63 -44.59 42.77
N PHE A 918 -29.93 -43.67 43.43
CA PHE A 918 -30.10 -42.24 43.33
C PHE A 918 -28.72 -41.58 43.26
N GLY A 919 -28.57 -40.54 42.45
CA GLY A 919 -27.31 -39.85 42.25
C GLY A 919 -27.45 -38.36 42.01
N ILE A 920 -26.33 -37.68 42.20
CA ILE A 920 -26.14 -36.26 41.89
C ILE A 920 -25.17 -36.13 40.71
N GLU A 921 -25.47 -35.25 39.77
CA GLU A 921 -24.68 -35.03 38.55
C GLU A 921 -24.21 -33.58 38.47
N ASP A 922 -22.92 -33.32 38.57
CA ASP A 922 -22.36 -32.01 38.23
C ASP A 922 -22.01 -31.98 36.74
N SER A 923 -22.66 -31.09 35.99
CA SER A 923 -22.59 -31.04 34.54
C SER A 923 -22.22 -29.66 34.05
N ARG A 924 -21.48 -29.62 32.94
CA ARG A 924 -21.17 -28.40 32.21
C ARG A 924 -21.32 -28.61 30.70
N LEU A 925 -21.74 -27.56 30.00
CA LEU A 925 -21.88 -27.54 28.54
C LEU A 925 -21.32 -26.22 27.99
N ASP A 926 -20.46 -26.33 26.99
CA ASP A 926 -19.90 -25.23 26.21
C ASP A 926 -20.45 -25.36 24.77
N ARG A 927 -21.21 -24.37 24.29
CA ARG A 927 -21.83 -24.32 22.95
C ARG A 927 -21.22 -23.19 22.14
N SER A 928 -20.83 -23.47 20.90
CA SER A 928 -20.27 -22.46 19.98
C SER A 928 -21.26 -22.15 18.86
N ILE A 929 -21.41 -20.86 18.55
CA ILE A 929 -22.21 -20.35 17.43
C ILE A 929 -21.26 -19.64 16.47
N SER A 930 -21.33 -20.01 15.19
CA SER A 930 -20.57 -19.39 14.12
C SER A 930 -21.45 -19.24 12.89
N VAL A 931 -21.82 -18.00 12.57
CA VAL A 931 -22.64 -17.65 11.41
C VAL A 931 -22.08 -16.36 10.81
N GLU A 932 -21.61 -16.42 9.57
CA GLU A 932 -20.99 -15.29 8.88
C GLU A 932 -19.92 -14.58 9.77
N THR A 933 -20.13 -13.31 10.09
CA THR A 933 -19.26 -12.49 10.94
C THR A 933 -19.57 -12.61 12.44
N TYR A 934 -20.67 -13.28 12.83
CA TYR A 934 -21.05 -13.48 14.22
C TYR A 934 -20.44 -14.77 14.80
N GLN A 935 -19.67 -14.61 15.88
CA GLN A 935 -19.07 -15.70 16.63
C GLN A 935 -19.39 -15.54 18.12
N ALA A 936 -19.86 -16.62 18.75
CA ALA A 936 -20.14 -16.64 20.17
C ALA A 936 -19.84 -18.00 20.80
N SER A 937 -19.45 -17.99 22.08
CA SER A 937 -19.33 -19.18 22.91
C SER A 937 -20.18 -18.99 24.16
N GLN A 938 -21.04 -19.95 24.45
CA GLN A 938 -21.95 -19.97 25.58
C GLN A 938 -21.58 -21.12 26.51
N HIS A 939 -21.64 -20.87 27.82
CA HIS A 939 -21.18 -21.80 28.84
C HIS A 939 -22.26 -21.94 29.91
N ALA A 940 -22.58 -23.16 30.31
CA ALA A 940 -23.54 -23.44 31.38
C ALA A 940 -23.00 -24.53 32.30
N SER A 941 -23.26 -24.38 33.60
CA SER A 941 -22.96 -25.39 34.62
C SER A 941 -24.16 -25.58 35.54
N TRP A 942 -24.48 -26.82 35.88
CA TRP A 942 -25.59 -27.14 36.77
C TRP A 942 -25.34 -28.44 37.54
N THR A 943 -26.00 -28.56 38.69
CA THR A 943 -26.06 -29.82 39.45
C THR A 943 -27.45 -30.43 39.27
N GLY A 944 -27.52 -31.56 38.56
CA GLY A 944 -28.74 -32.33 38.31
C GLY A 944 -28.90 -33.51 39.26
N LEU A 945 -30.03 -34.20 39.14
CA LEU A 945 -30.35 -35.42 39.89
C LEU A 945 -30.62 -36.58 38.93
N ALA A 946 -30.16 -37.77 39.28
CA ALA A 946 -30.45 -39.01 38.57
C ALA A 946 -31.07 -40.04 39.52
N GLY A 947 -31.99 -40.86 39.00
CA GLY A 947 -32.56 -41.98 39.73
C GLY A 947 -32.81 -43.15 38.80
N SER A 948 -32.52 -44.37 39.25
CA SER A 948 -32.78 -45.58 38.47
C SER A 948 -33.30 -46.71 39.33
N VAL A 949 -34.31 -47.42 38.85
CA VAL A 949 -34.88 -48.60 39.49
C VAL A 949 -35.04 -49.69 38.44
N ALA A 950 -34.39 -50.83 38.67
CA ALA A 950 -34.45 -51.96 37.77
C ALA A 950 -34.88 -53.22 38.52
N ALA A 951 -35.74 -54.01 37.88
CA ALA A 951 -36.16 -55.31 38.38
C ALA A 951 -36.28 -56.30 37.21
N GLY A 952 -35.89 -57.54 37.43
CA GLY A 952 -35.96 -58.56 36.41
C GLY A 952 -35.73 -59.95 36.95
N GLY A 953 -35.75 -60.92 36.06
CA GLY A 953 -35.57 -62.31 36.40
C GLY A 953 -35.80 -63.22 35.21
N GLY A 954 -35.75 -64.52 35.49
CA GLY A 954 -35.89 -65.54 34.46
C GLY A 954 -35.90 -66.93 35.04
N TYR A 955 -35.79 -67.91 34.15
CA TYR A 955 -35.71 -69.33 34.51
C TYR A 955 -34.51 -69.95 33.80
N ARG A 956 -33.65 -70.69 34.52
CA ARG A 956 -32.50 -71.38 33.94
C ARG A 956 -32.77 -72.86 33.78
N TRP A 957 -32.36 -73.42 32.64
CA TRP A 957 -32.26 -74.85 32.42
C TRP A 957 -30.79 -75.26 32.47
N ALA A 958 -30.45 -76.22 33.33
CA ALA A 958 -29.16 -76.89 33.29
C ALA A 958 -29.14 -77.79 32.05
N LEU A 959 -28.39 -77.39 31.03
CA LEU A 959 -28.20 -78.16 29.78
C LEU A 959 -27.21 -79.30 29.99
N ASN A 960 -26.23 -79.10 30.87
CA ASN A 960 -25.33 -80.10 31.45
C ASN A 960 -24.71 -79.56 32.75
N ASP A 961 -23.81 -80.31 33.39
CA ASP A 961 -23.16 -79.94 34.66
C ASP A 961 -22.35 -78.62 34.61
N GLN A 962 -22.08 -78.11 33.42
CA GLN A 962 -21.25 -76.93 33.16
C GLN A 962 -21.98 -75.82 32.40
N TRP A 963 -23.18 -76.04 31.88
CA TRP A 963 -23.84 -75.11 30.96
C TRP A 963 -25.31 -74.94 31.30
N SER A 964 -25.74 -73.69 31.43
CA SER A 964 -27.14 -73.31 31.62
C SER A 964 -27.58 -72.24 30.62
N ALA A 965 -28.86 -72.26 30.28
CA ALA A 965 -29.47 -71.22 29.46
C ALA A 965 -30.96 -71.07 29.78
N GLY A 966 -31.52 -69.90 29.50
CA GLY A 966 -32.96 -69.70 29.59
C GLY A 966 -33.40 -68.25 29.39
N PRO A 967 -34.71 -68.00 29.43
CA PRO A 967 -35.26 -66.67 29.20
C PRO A 967 -34.86 -65.69 30.32
N VAL A 968 -34.76 -64.41 29.95
CA VAL A 968 -34.62 -63.27 30.85
C VAL A 968 -35.62 -62.19 30.47
N ALA A 969 -36.24 -61.58 31.47
CA ALA A 969 -37.06 -60.39 31.32
C ALA A 969 -36.70 -59.37 32.40
N ALA A 970 -36.62 -58.10 32.02
CA ALA A 970 -36.31 -57.00 32.94
C ALA A 970 -37.05 -55.72 32.57
N LEU A 971 -37.22 -54.86 33.56
CA LEU A 971 -37.78 -53.53 33.43
C LEU A 971 -36.85 -52.55 34.17
N ASN A 972 -36.47 -51.46 33.51
CA ASN A 972 -35.59 -50.44 34.05
C ASN A 972 -36.20 -49.05 33.87
N TYR A 973 -36.55 -48.40 34.98
CA TYR A 973 -36.98 -47.01 35.01
C TYR A 973 -35.79 -46.11 35.36
N THR A 974 -35.57 -45.05 34.60
CA THR A 974 -34.53 -44.03 34.84
C THR A 974 -35.14 -42.65 34.72
N THR A 975 -34.89 -41.78 35.70
CA THR A 975 -35.30 -40.38 35.70
C THR A 975 -34.08 -39.47 35.84
N LEU A 976 -34.03 -38.42 35.03
CA LEU A 976 -32.95 -37.44 34.98
C LEU A 976 -33.53 -36.04 35.09
N HIS A 977 -33.08 -35.26 36.05
CA HIS A 977 -33.57 -33.90 36.29
C HIS A 977 -32.46 -32.87 36.16
N ARG A 978 -32.68 -31.89 35.29
CA ARG A 978 -31.87 -30.66 35.17
C ARG A 978 -32.64 -29.49 35.78
N PRO A 979 -32.07 -28.71 36.72
CA PRO A 979 -32.67 -27.46 37.16
C PRO A 979 -32.72 -26.42 36.03
N SER A 980 -33.34 -25.26 36.28
CA SER A 980 -33.21 -24.13 35.36
C SER A 980 -31.76 -23.67 35.31
N VAL A 981 -31.31 -23.24 34.13
CA VAL A 981 -29.93 -22.81 33.90
C VAL A 981 -29.92 -21.62 32.97
N THR A 982 -29.06 -20.64 33.24
CA THR A 982 -28.81 -19.52 32.34
C THR A 982 -27.36 -19.60 31.90
N GLU A 983 -27.13 -19.56 30.59
CA GLU A 983 -25.80 -19.55 30.01
C GLU A 983 -25.03 -18.27 30.40
N ALA A 984 -23.71 -18.33 30.35
CA ALA A 984 -22.79 -17.20 30.40
C ALA A 984 -21.99 -17.14 29.09
N GLY A 985 -21.71 -15.94 28.58
CA GLY A 985 -21.08 -15.77 27.26
C GLY A 985 -21.55 -14.50 26.56
N ASN A 986 -21.58 -14.49 25.24
CA ASN A 986 -22.05 -13.33 24.46
C ASN A 986 -23.55 -13.07 24.71
N ASP A 987 -23.95 -11.82 24.99
CA ASP A 987 -25.33 -11.51 25.34
C ASP A 987 -26.34 -11.76 24.19
N SER A 988 -25.94 -11.60 22.92
CA SER A 988 -26.85 -11.67 21.77
C SER A 988 -27.46 -13.06 21.52
N SER A 989 -26.84 -14.13 22.05
CA SER A 989 -27.26 -15.51 21.80
C SER A 989 -27.28 -16.41 23.04
N ARG A 990 -27.16 -15.79 24.21
CA ARG A 990 -27.19 -16.47 25.52
C ARG A 990 -28.60 -16.95 25.82
N LEU A 991 -28.74 -18.22 26.23
CA LEU A 991 -30.03 -18.79 26.58
C LEU A 991 -30.27 -18.83 28.09
N ALA A 992 -31.53 -18.61 28.48
CA ALA A 992 -32.08 -18.98 29.77
C ALA A 992 -33.04 -20.17 29.57
N LEU A 993 -32.66 -21.33 30.10
CA LEU A 993 -33.39 -22.59 30.00
C LEU A 993 -34.19 -22.85 31.27
N GLY A 994 -35.43 -23.31 31.09
CA GLY A 994 -36.25 -23.86 32.17
C GLY A 994 -35.69 -25.18 32.70
N SER A 995 -36.13 -25.56 33.90
CA SER A 995 -35.91 -26.90 34.43
C SER A 995 -36.53 -27.95 33.51
N SER A 996 -35.89 -29.10 33.33
CA SER A 996 -36.41 -30.18 32.51
C SER A 996 -36.15 -31.53 33.17
N THR A 997 -37.11 -32.45 33.04
CA THR A 997 -37.01 -33.82 33.54
C THR A 997 -37.21 -34.77 32.36
N TYR A 998 -36.37 -35.79 32.28
CA TYR A 998 -36.48 -36.87 31.29
C TYR A 998 -36.67 -38.21 31.99
N ASP A 999 -37.68 -38.96 31.57
CA ASP A 999 -38.06 -40.25 32.12
C ASP A 999 -37.97 -41.34 31.04
N SER A 1000 -37.30 -42.45 31.34
CA SER A 1000 -37.17 -43.63 30.48
C SER A 1000 -37.64 -44.87 31.24
N LEU A 1001 -38.40 -45.73 30.55
CA LEU A 1001 -38.83 -47.05 31.02
C LEU A 1001 -38.49 -48.09 29.93
N ARG A 1002 -37.31 -48.69 30.06
CA ARG A 1002 -36.81 -49.73 29.14
C ARG A 1002 -37.27 -51.10 29.61
N SER A 1003 -37.98 -51.83 28.76
CA SER A 1003 -38.23 -53.26 28.91
C SER A 1003 -37.21 -54.07 28.11
N SER A 1004 -36.74 -55.17 28.68
CA SER A 1004 -35.74 -56.05 28.06
C SER A 1004 -36.25 -57.48 28.11
N ILE A 1005 -36.36 -58.15 26.97
CA ILE A 1005 -36.78 -59.56 26.89
C ILE A 1005 -35.78 -60.33 26.04
N GLY A 1006 -35.30 -61.47 26.52
CA GLY A 1006 -34.24 -62.17 25.83
C GLY A 1006 -33.87 -63.53 26.39
N VAL A 1007 -32.66 -63.97 26.06
CA VAL A 1007 -32.05 -65.23 26.52
C VAL A 1007 -30.72 -64.93 27.18
N ASN A 1008 -30.45 -65.58 28.30
CA ASN A 1008 -29.17 -65.58 28.99
C ASN A 1008 -28.61 -67.00 29.01
N SER A 1009 -27.29 -67.14 28.86
CA SER A 1009 -26.57 -68.40 28.97
C SER A 1009 -25.31 -68.23 29.81
N SER A 1010 -24.99 -69.23 30.62
CA SER A 1010 -23.81 -69.29 31.50
C SER A 1010 -23.09 -70.63 31.32
N TRP A 1011 -21.78 -70.59 31.10
CA TRP A 1011 -20.90 -71.75 31.00
C TRP A 1011 -19.81 -71.67 32.07
N ASP A 1012 -19.66 -72.73 32.86
CA ASP A 1012 -18.79 -72.79 34.03
C ASP A 1012 -17.88 -74.02 33.99
N LEU A 1013 -16.57 -73.79 33.86
CA LEU A 1013 -15.55 -74.82 33.71
C LEU A 1013 -14.58 -74.81 34.91
N PRO A 1014 -14.70 -75.76 35.85
CA PRO A 1014 -13.70 -75.95 36.89
C PRO A 1014 -12.39 -76.50 36.31
N LEU A 1015 -11.25 -75.96 36.74
CA LEU A 1015 -9.91 -76.38 36.33
C LEU A 1015 -9.29 -77.31 37.37
N SER A 1016 -8.46 -78.25 36.92
CA SER A 1016 -7.76 -79.21 37.77
C SER A 1016 -6.79 -78.58 38.78
N SER A 1017 -6.41 -77.31 38.58
CA SER A 1017 -5.56 -76.52 39.49
C SER A 1017 -6.29 -75.93 40.71
N GLY A 1018 -7.63 -76.08 40.81
CA GLY A 1018 -8.44 -75.40 41.82
C GLY A 1018 -8.93 -74.01 41.42
N ALA A 1019 -8.59 -73.56 40.20
CA ALA A 1019 -9.13 -72.37 39.55
C ALA A 1019 -10.44 -72.70 38.79
N ALA A 1020 -11.18 -71.69 38.34
CA ALA A 1020 -12.38 -71.87 37.50
C ALA A 1020 -12.50 -70.77 36.45
N ILE A 1021 -13.08 -71.11 35.29
CA ILE A 1021 -13.46 -70.17 34.24
C ILE A 1021 -14.98 -70.15 34.13
N ALA A 1022 -15.59 -68.97 34.11
CA ALA A 1022 -17.01 -68.80 33.81
C ALA A 1022 -17.18 -67.84 32.62
N ALA A 1023 -18.12 -68.12 31.73
CA ALA A 1023 -18.48 -67.25 30.62
C ALA A 1023 -20.00 -67.06 30.58
N ASP A 1024 -20.45 -65.84 30.28
CA ASP A 1024 -21.86 -65.53 30.09
C ASP A 1024 -22.12 -64.82 28.76
N LEU A 1025 -23.28 -65.10 28.17
CA LEU A 1025 -23.81 -64.46 26.97
C LEU A 1025 -25.29 -64.13 27.18
N GLN A 1026 -25.67 -62.88 26.94
CA GLN A 1026 -27.03 -62.42 27.00
C GLN A 1026 -27.39 -61.65 25.73
N LEU A 1027 -28.54 -62.00 25.16
CA LEU A 1027 -29.13 -61.34 23.99
C LEU A 1027 -30.55 -60.89 24.36
N THR A 1028 -30.85 -59.60 24.22
CA THR A 1028 -32.16 -59.01 24.55
C THR A 1028 -32.71 -58.18 23.40
N TRP A 1029 -34.02 -58.21 23.22
CA TRP A 1029 -34.75 -57.13 22.57
C TRP A 1029 -35.15 -56.12 23.63
N ASP A 1030 -34.79 -54.87 23.38
CA ASP A 1030 -34.96 -53.76 24.29
C ASP A 1030 -35.91 -52.73 23.70
N HIS A 1031 -36.96 -52.40 24.44
CA HIS A 1031 -38.02 -51.50 24.01
C HIS A 1031 -38.28 -50.39 25.04
N GLU A 1032 -38.20 -49.14 24.59
CA GLU A 1032 -38.53 -47.93 25.36
C GLU A 1032 -40.05 -47.72 25.38
N LEU A 1033 -40.65 -47.79 26.57
CA LEU A 1033 -42.10 -47.74 26.73
C LEU A 1033 -42.65 -46.31 26.86
N LEU A 1034 -41.86 -45.38 27.40
CA LEU A 1034 -42.25 -43.98 27.56
C LEU A 1034 -41.96 -43.17 26.28
N ASP A 1035 -42.28 -41.88 26.31
CA ASP A 1035 -41.88 -40.97 25.23
C ASP A 1035 -40.35 -40.85 25.22
N GLY A 1036 -39.76 -40.97 24.03
CA GLY A 1036 -38.32 -40.84 23.84
C GLY A 1036 -37.86 -39.38 23.85
N ASP A 1037 -38.80 -38.43 23.84
CA ASP A 1037 -38.53 -37.01 23.67
C ASP A 1037 -38.36 -36.25 24.99
N VAL A 1038 -37.46 -35.28 24.99
CA VAL A 1038 -37.35 -34.25 26.03
C VAL A 1038 -37.84 -32.92 25.47
N SER A 1039 -38.74 -32.27 26.20
CA SER A 1039 -39.16 -30.89 25.93
C SER A 1039 -38.35 -29.91 26.79
N GLN A 1040 -37.85 -28.87 26.14
CA GLN A 1040 -36.99 -27.87 26.76
C GLN A 1040 -37.50 -26.47 26.45
N GLU A 1041 -38.05 -25.82 27.47
CA GLU A 1041 -38.39 -24.39 27.43
C GLU A 1041 -37.12 -23.55 27.53
N ALA A 1042 -36.97 -22.59 26.62
CA ALA A 1042 -35.86 -21.66 26.58
C ALA A 1042 -36.31 -20.25 26.18
N SER A 1043 -35.44 -19.27 26.40
CA SER A 1043 -35.56 -17.91 25.90
C SER A 1043 -34.17 -17.32 25.74
N PHE A 1044 -34.01 -16.28 24.94
CA PHE A 1044 -32.81 -15.45 25.02
C PHE A 1044 -32.77 -14.77 26.40
N ALA A 1045 -31.62 -14.80 27.08
CA ALA A 1045 -31.55 -14.56 28.52
C ALA A 1045 -32.10 -13.19 28.96
N ASN A 1046 -31.94 -12.17 28.11
CA ASN A 1046 -32.43 -10.80 28.32
C ASN A 1046 -33.85 -10.56 27.77
N TYR A 1047 -34.43 -11.54 27.07
CA TYR A 1047 -35.72 -11.43 26.38
C TYR A 1047 -36.68 -12.58 26.76
N ARG A 1048 -36.90 -12.73 28.08
CA ARG A 1048 -37.66 -13.87 28.63
C ARG A 1048 -39.14 -13.93 28.22
N THR A 1049 -39.70 -12.83 27.71
CA THR A 1049 -41.09 -12.80 27.20
C THR A 1049 -41.24 -13.48 25.84
N ALA A 1050 -40.15 -13.65 25.10
CA ALA A 1050 -40.08 -14.40 23.85
C ALA A 1050 -39.56 -15.82 24.13
N SER A 1051 -40.30 -16.57 24.94
CA SER A 1051 -39.98 -17.97 25.24
C SER A 1051 -40.35 -18.88 24.07
N PHE A 1052 -39.58 -19.94 23.90
CA PHE A 1052 -39.75 -20.94 22.86
C PHE A 1052 -39.42 -22.34 23.40
N SER A 1053 -40.01 -23.36 22.80
CA SER A 1053 -39.90 -24.75 23.28
C SER A 1053 -39.32 -25.65 22.21
N ASN A 1054 -38.31 -26.44 22.58
CA ASN A 1054 -37.66 -27.39 21.69
C ASN A 1054 -37.90 -28.83 22.14
N GLN A 1055 -38.34 -29.67 21.21
CA GLN A 1055 -38.56 -31.09 21.44
C GLN A 1055 -37.48 -31.90 20.73
N ASN A 1056 -36.73 -32.72 21.47
CA ASN A 1056 -35.64 -33.52 20.93
C ASN A 1056 -35.73 -34.95 21.43
N GLN A 1057 -35.56 -35.92 20.53
CA GLN A 1057 -35.57 -37.33 20.90
C GLN A 1057 -34.23 -37.72 21.54
N VAL A 1058 -34.28 -38.18 22.80
CA VAL A 1058 -33.13 -38.59 23.62
C VAL A 1058 -32.75 -40.05 23.37
N THR A 1059 -33.76 -40.92 23.25
CA THR A 1059 -33.55 -42.36 22.98
C THR A 1059 -34.48 -42.91 21.90
N GLY A 1060 -33.97 -43.91 21.17
CA GLY A 1060 -34.71 -44.65 20.16
C GLY A 1060 -35.64 -45.69 20.79
N ARG A 1061 -36.64 -46.13 20.03
CA ARG A 1061 -37.69 -47.01 20.52
C ARG A 1061 -37.23 -48.45 20.77
N ASP A 1062 -36.44 -49.00 19.84
CA ASP A 1062 -36.09 -50.41 19.81
C ASP A 1062 -34.58 -50.61 19.58
N SER A 1063 -34.01 -51.61 20.25
CA SER A 1063 -32.63 -52.07 20.02
C SER A 1063 -32.46 -53.54 20.39
N MET A 1064 -31.37 -54.16 19.91
CA MET A 1064 -30.94 -55.48 20.36
C MET A 1064 -29.72 -55.36 21.27
N GLY A 1065 -29.90 -55.58 22.57
CA GLY A 1065 -28.80 -55.64 23.52
C GLY A 1065 -28.00 -56.94 23.39
N VAL A 1066 -26.68 -56.83 23.31
CA VAL A 1066 -25.74 -57.96 23.36
C VAL A 1066 -24.78 -57.73 24.51
N LYS A 1067 -24.63 -58.73 25.38
CA LYS A 1067 -23.68 -58.71 26.50
C LYS A 1067 -22.94 -60.03 26.58
N ALA A 1068 -21.63 -59.97 26.73
CA ALA A 1068 -20.78 -61.13 26.95
C ALA A 1068 -19.78 -60.86 28.08
N GLY A 1069 -19.51 -61.87 28.90
CA GLY A 1069 -18.59 -61.78 30.03
C GLY A 1069 -17.75 -63.04 30.18
N VAL A 1070 -16.52 -62.88 30.66
CA VAL A 1070 -15.64 -63.99 31.07
C VAL A 1070 -15.05 -63.66 32.43
N ARG A 1071 -15.06 -64.62 33.34
CA ARG A 1071 -14.47 -64.55 34.68
C ARG A 1071 -13.45 -65.66 34.86
N TYR A 1072 -12.31 -65.32 35.46
CA TYR A 1072 -11.25 -66.23 35.84
C TYR A 1072 -11.03 -66.14 37.35
N GLN A 1073 -11.36 -67.23 38.03
CA GLN A 1073 -11.13 -67.36 39.46
C GLN A 1073 -9.72 -67.90 39.71
N ILE A 1074 -8.88 -67.10 40.37
CA ILE A 1074 -7.47 -67.43 40.63
C ILE A 1074 -7.37 -68.44 41.77
N ASN A 1075 -8.12 -68.19 42.85
CA ASN A 1075 -8.18 -69.04 44.05
C ASN A 1075 -9.52 -68.81 44.79
N ARG A 1076 -9.63 -69.25 46.04
CA ARG A 1076 -10.86 -69.10 46.85
C ARG A 1076 -11.24 -67.64 47.11
N ASP A 1077 -10.25 -66.74 47.13
CA ASP A 1077 -10.40 -65.38 47.64
C ASP A 1077 -10.41 -64.32 46.52
N VAL A 1078 -9.88 -64.64 45.34
CA VAL A 1078 -9.68 -63.66 44.25
C VAL A 1078 -10.27 -64.14 42.91
N GLU A 1079 -11.10 -63.29 42.29
CA GLU A 1079 -11.63 -63.46 40.93
C GLU A 1079 -11.41 -62.19 40.09
N LEU A 1080 -11.06 -62.39 38.81
CA LEU A 1080 -10.95 -61.34 37.81
C LEU A 1080 -12.01 -61.56 36.72
N GLY A 1081 -12.62 -60.49 36.22
CA GLY A 1081 -13.61 -60.57 35.14
C GLY A 1081 -13.44 -59.48 34.09
N LEU A 1082 -13.86 -59.80 32.87
CA LEU A 1082 -13.97 -58.90 31.73
C LEU A 1082 -15.38 -59.01 31.16
N GLY A 1083 -16.04 -57.88 30.94
CA GLY A 1083 -17.34 -57.82 30.27
C GLY A 1083 -17.34 -56.83 29.11
N VAL A 1084 -18.11 -57.14 28.06
CA VAL A 1084 -18.39 -56.27 26.93
C VAL A 1084 -19.89 -56.28 26.62
N GLU A 1085 -20.44 -55.12 26.28
CA GLU A 1085 -21.84 -54.95 25.88
C GLU A 1085 -21.98 -53.92 24.75
N SER A 1086 -23.05 -54.06 23.96
CA SER A 1086 -23.36 -53.20 22.81
C SER A 1086 -24.87 -53.26 22.53
N ASP A 1087 -25.45 -52.14 22.09
CA ASP A 1087 -26.81 -52.09 21.55
C ASP A 1087 -26.71 -52.10 20.01
N LEU A 1088 -27.31 -53.11 19.37
CA LEU A 1088 -27.31 -53.30 17.92
C LEU A 1088 -28.67 -52.95 17.30
N PHE A 1089 -28.67 -52.75 15.98
CA PHE A 1089 -29.86 -52.53 15.13
C PHE A 1089 -30.70 -51.29 15.47
N ARG A 1090 -30.16 -50.36 16.25
CA ARG A 1090 -30.74 -49.02 16.43
C ARG A 1090 -30.25 -48.10 15.31
N SER A 1091 -31.18 -47.57 14.51
CA SER A 1091 -30.83 -46.71 13.37
C SER A 1091 -29.98 -45.51 13.80
N GLY A 1092 -28.82 -45.34 13.15
CA GLY A 1092 -27.92 -44.20 13.38
C GLY A 1092 -27.24 -44.17 14.74
N TYR A 1093 -27.30 -45.25 15.52
CA TYR A 1093 -26.71 -45.34 16.85
C TYR A 1093 -25.80 -46.55 16.96
N ASP A 1094 -24.57 -46.32 17.42
CA ASP A 1094 -23.59 -47.35 17.72
C ASP A 1094 -23.14 -47.21 19.18
N SER A 1095 -22.95 -48.32 19.88
CA SER A 1095 -22.39 -48.31 21.24
C SER A 1095 -21.47 -49.50 21.49
N VAL A 1096 -20.42 -49.27 22.26
CA VAL A 1096 -19.58 -50.32 22.82
C VAL A 1096 -19.18 -49.91 24.22
N ALA A 1097 -19.51 -50.75 25.20
CA ALA A 1097 -19.17 -50.56 26.60
C ALA A 1097 -18.51 -51.82 27.16
N GLY A 1098 -17.64 -51.64 28.15
CA GLY A 1098 -16.96 -52.75 28.80
C GLY A 1098 -16.64 -52.47 30.25
N ASN A 1099 -16.32 -53.53 30.98
CA ASN A 1099 -15.93 -53.45 32.39
C ASN A 1099 -14.86 -54.49 32.71
N LEU A 1100 -14.06 -54.18 33.73
CA LEU A 1100 -13.11 -55.09 34.37
C LEU A 1100 -13.54 -55.21 35.83
N SER A 1101 -13.69 -56.43 36.34
CA SER A 1101 -14.05 -56.66 37.73
C SER A 1101 -12.91 -57.32 38.50
N ALA A 1102 -12.64 -56.83 39.71
CA ALA A 1102 -11.80 -57.52 40.68
C ALA A 1102 -12.63 -57.78 41.95
N THR A 1103 -12.70 -59.04 42.32
CA THR A 1103 -13.48 -59.53 43.46
C THR A 1103 -12.53 -60.06 44.52
N TRP A 1104 -12.70 -59.63 45.78
CA TRP A 1104 -11.91 -60.10 46.92
C TRP A 1104 -12.83 -60.61 48.04
N ARG A 1105 -12.56 -61.81 48.55
CA ARG A 1105 -13.26 -62.42 49.70
C ARG A 1105 -12.35 -62.41 50.93
N PHE A 1106 -12.90 -62.05 52.08
CA PHE A 1106 -12.20 -61.98 53.36
C PHE A 1106 -13.06 -62.51 54.50
#